data_AF-A0A0G0XFW9-F1
#
_entry.id   AF-A0A0G0XFW9-F1
#
_cell.length_a   1.000
_cell.length_b   1.000
_cell.length_c   1.000
_cell.angle_alpha   90.00
_cell.angle_beta   90.00
_cell.angle_gamma   90.00
#
_symmetry.space_group_name_H-M   'P 1'
#
loop_
_entity.id
_entity.type
_entity.pdbx_description
1 polymer ?
#
loop_
_entity_poly.entity_id
_entity_poly.type
_entity_poly.pdbx_seq_one_letter_code
_entity_poly.pdbx_strand_id
1 'polypeptide(L)'
;MHLTQIKKITKTFWAEILLASLAIAMGSFMLWRVSELGFIKALVDQNSHLNFSRLVIDSMTPGISQLGFWPPLLHILMIPFVAITPLYKTGLAGFFTLIPFLIMGTVFLYKIVLRLTNKKILSLVAPILFLLNPYVLYYTVTPMAEVLFIANLFGVAYFLLSWLDGRRLKHLLLCGLFITLASLSRYEGLILAPLVGMVILLSLIKEKRSYHQIEALLLLFLIPAIAGLIFIIAYSWVYGGDPLIFAGGGWWTRSSIGEVRPATHNLPLAIEYVKYASYYVIGRTQIIIALACLFPLLIFVKRKLRTLIVLLILLSPILFVLFGLYRGSIPLALPEFPPTYKFLNERYALSWIGFVIIIPVVLIDVLLQKNQGRNYNILTTIIGSLFIAGLISLSLYQLYNVSFVEKFETIRNNLSLRTDEQRAVARYLDNNYDYGKVFVARVDNDGLLTEANIPLKNYIQEANYRFYDQTMKQPWLFSRWVIMYNLNEKRVYKWAKEREPIFLKWSESELFHEYYEPVLVNDFKRLYKIKDAAIRKLAEEEGYNLLQIPSVNSQLTWWDPQTIYSKIQTPDSSQVAKKGSSPSKSQTRSKLKTFYESDLKPYYKDGFYIDSQHAGNSESQSYALLQSYWTGDKETFDKVWEWTRENLQRKTDHLFSWKFNYSPDTLKVQISDRNSATDADTDIAYALLKAGEDWKNSKHIAEAKLIIKDLWEIETASASGQRNVLAGSWANKKDSAILNPSYFSPFAYRLFAKYDADRDWESLINDGYVTLNMVSGNEMRNGTDIFLPPNWAVFNYKNRGISTFTDKSDSIDYSYDAFRTFWRVAMDQLLYPNNQAKGYLEKASIFKKEWEKNKQFCTIYRFDEGAVSCEFTASTLTGPLAVLSITEPRIADEVVEKYLLSGGDITLPESTSFYHKSWYWFGLMLWTAFDN
;
A
#
# COMPACT_ATOMS: atom_id res chain seq x y z
N MET A 1 39.62 -7.78 49.02
CA MET A 1 38.43 -6.90 48.95
C MET A 1 37.42 -7.37 47.90
N HIS A 2 37.84 -7.75 46.68
CA HIS A 2 36.93 -8.18 45.61
C HIS A 2 36.11 -9.46 45.92
N LEU A 3 36.68 -10.50 46.53
CA LEU A 3 35.96 -11.75 46.84
C LEU A 3 34.82 -11.57 47.85
N THR A 4 35.00 -10.71 48.86
CA THR A 4 33.98 -10.41 49.87
C THR A 4 32.80 -9.64 49.27
N GLN A 5 33.11 -8.71 48.36
CA GLN A 5 32.11 -7.93 47.64
C GLN A 5 31.32 -8.78 46.64
N ILE A 6 31.99 -9.71 45.94
CA ILE A 6 31.35 -10.71 45.07
C ILE A 6 30.43 -11.62 45.89
N LYS A 7 30.88 -12.18 47.02
CA LYS A 7 30.03 -13.00 47.92
C LYS A 7 28.81 -12.25 48.43
N LYS A 8 28.92 -10.95 48.69
CA LYS A 8 27.80 -10.10 49.11
C LYS A 8 26.80 -9.90 47.97
N ILE A 9 27.28 -9.57 46.78
CA ILE A 9 26.44 -9.38 45.57
C ILE A 9 25.72 -10.68 45.21
N THR A 10 26.43 -11.82 45.17
CA THR A 10 25.82 -13.11 44.85
C THR A 10 24.79 -13.52 45.89
N LYS A 11 25.01 -13.28 47.18
CA LYS A 11 24.00 -13.55 48.22
C LYS A 11 22.78 -12.64 48.12
N THR A 12 22.95 -11.39 47.67
CA THR A 12 21.85 -10.42 47.54
C THR A 12 21.01 -10.65 46.28
N PHE A 13 21.64 -10.96 45.15
CA PHE A 13 21.01 -11.04 43.82
C PHE A 13 21.02 -12.46 43.23
N TRP A 14 21.08 -13.49 44.08
CA TRP A 14 21.18 -14.88 43.62
C TRP A 14 20.03 -15.28 42.68
N ALA A 15 18.81 -14.79 42.93
CA ALA A 15 17.63 -15.12 42.14
C ALA A 15 17.71 -14.49 40.74
N GLU A 16 18.12 -13.22 40.66
CA GLU A 16 18.32 -12.53 39.39
C GLU A 16 19.45 -13.16 38.59
N ILE A 17 20.56 -13.55 39.24
CA ILE A 17 21.68 -14.24 38.59
C ILE A 17 21.23 -15.62 38.08
N LEU A 18 20.50 -16.39 38.89
CA LEU A 18 19.97 -17.70 38.49
C LEU A 18 19.05 -17.57 37.26
N LEU A 19 18.12 -16.61 37.28
CA LEU A 19 17.19 -16.38 36.19
C LEU A 19 17.90 -15.89 34.92
N ALA A 20 18.91 -15.02 35.05
CA ALA A 20 19.70 -14.58 33.91
C ALA A 20 20.47 -15.75 33.29
N SER A 21 21.11 -16.59 34.10
CA SER A 21 21.81 -17.80 33.63
C SER A 21 20.85 -18.78 32.96
N LEU A 22 19.65 -18.98 33.54
CA LEU A 22 18.63 -19.85 32.96
C LEU A 22 18.11 -19.31 31.63
N ALA A 23 17.87 -18.00 31.53
CA ALA A 23 17.45 -17.35 30.29
C ALA A 23 18.51 -17.52 29.18
N ILE A 24 19.80 -17.35 29.49
CA ILE A 24 20.90 -17.57 28.54
C ILE A 24 20.95 -19.04 28.12
N ALA A 25 20.87 -19.98 29.07
CA ALA A 25 20.92 -21.40 28.79
C ALA A 25 19.75 -21.85 27.90
N MET A 26 18.52 -21.42 28.22
CA MET A 26 17.32 -21.77 27.46
C MET A 26 17.26 -21.07 26.11
N GLY A 27 17.70 -19.81 26.02
CA GLY A 27 17.86 -19.10 24.75
C GLY A 27 18.90 -19.76 23.85
N SER A 28 20.05 -20.17 24.39
CA SER A 28 21.10 -20.87 23.63
C SER A 28 20.65 -22.26 23.18
N PHE A 29 19.94 -22.99 24.04
CA PHE A 29 19.31 -24.27 23.70
C PHE A 29 18.30 -24.09 22.55
N MET A 30 17.43 -23.09 22.63
CA MET A 30 16.46 -22.83 21.57
C MET A 30 17.15 -22.39 20.28
N LEU A 31 18.22 -21.59 20.36
CA LEU A 31 19.00 -21.19 19.20
C LEU A 31 19.58 -22.41 18.47
N TRP A 32 20.19 -23.34 19.21
CA TRP A 32 20.68 -24.60 18.65
C TRP A 32 19.56 -25.36 17.95
N ARG A 33 18.40 -25.52 18.61
CA ARG A 33 17.29 -26.27 18.06
C ARG A 33 16.69 -25.64 16.80
N VAL A 34 16.46 -24.33 16.83
CA VAL A 34 15.92 -23.56 15.69
C VAL A 34 16.93 -23.53 14.54
N SER A 35 18.23 -23.50 14.83
CA SER A 35 19.28 -23.61 13.81
C SER A 35 19.28 -24.99 13.14
N GLU A 36 19.15 -26.07 13.91
CA GLU A 36 19.07 -27.44 13.39
C GLU A 36 17.86 -27.61 12.44
N LEU A 37 16.73 -26.98 12.78
CA LEU A 37 15.52 -27.00 11.97
C LEU A 37 15.55 -26.03 10.79
N GLY A 38 16.54 -25.13 10.71
CA GLY A 38 16.60 -24.08 9.67
C GLY A 38 15.55 -22.97 9.85
N PHE A 39 15.06 -22.74 11.07
CA PHE A 39 13.92 -21.85 11.35
C PHE A 39 14.31 -20.43 11.76
N ILE A 40 15.60 -20.07 11.79
CA ILE A 40 16.05 -18.73 12.27
C ILE A 40 15.46 -17.60 11.41
N LYS A 41 15.30 -17.85 10.10
CA LYS A 41 14.79 -16.92 9.09
C LYS A 41 13.58 -17.49 8.34
N ALA A 42 12.82 -18.39 8.98
CA ALA A 42 11.69 -19.08 8.35
C ALA A 42 10.54 -18.15 7.96
N LEU A 43 10.31 -17.08 8.73
CA LEU A 43 9.26 -16.11 8.47
C LEU A 43 9.79 -14.98 7.56
N VAL A 44 8.93 -14.47 6.68
CA VAL A 44 9.28 -13.35 5.79
C VAL A 44 9.71 -12.13 6.61
N ASP A 45 8.94 -11.76 7.63
CA ASP A 45 9.20 -10.62 8.51
C ASP A 45 10.59 -10.68 9.18
N GLN A 46 11.10 -11.88 9.50
CA GLN A 46 12.43 -12.05 10.10
C GLN A 46 13.54 -11.56 9.15
N ASN A 47 13.41 -11.87 7.86
CA ASN A 47 14.36 -11.41 6.83
C ASN A 47 14.19 -9.90 6.62
N SER A 48 12.96 -9.40 6.58
CA SER A 48 12.69 -7.96 6.45
C SER A 48 13.32 -7.16 7.59
N HIS A 49 13.19 -7.61 8.86
CA HIS A 49 13.81 -6.95 10.02
C HIS A 49 15.35 -6.90 9.92
N LEU A 50 15.99 -7.98 9.46
CA LEU A 50 17.43 -8.01 9.19
C LEU A 50 17.82 -6.99 8.11
N ASN A 51 17.10 -7.00 6.99
CA ASN A 51 17.34 -6.10 5.85
C ASN A 51 17.18 -4.63 6.25
N PHE A 52 16.08 -4.26 6.90
CA PHE A 52 15.84 -2.90 7.37
C PHE A 52 16.99 -2.39 8.26
N SER A 53 17.48 -3.25 9.15
CA SER A 53 18.62 -2.90 10.01
C SER A 53 19.92 -2.74 9.21
N ARG A 54 20.18 -3.64 8.26
CA ARG A 54 21.40 -3.62 7.43
C ARG A 54 21.40 -2.45 6.45
N LEU A 55 20.26 -2.08 5.88
CA LEU A 55 20.12 -0.99 4.91
C LEU A 55 20.49 0.37 5.50
N VAL A 56 20.36 0.56 6.82
CA VAL A 56 20.80 1.81 7.47
C VAL A 56 22.30 2.08 7.23
N ILE A 57 23.11 1.02 7.10
CA ILE A 57 24.57 1.11 6.94
C ILE A 57 25.08 0.64 5.56
N ASP A 58 24.33 -0.22 4.89
CA ASP A 58 24.69 -0.86 3.62
C ASP A 58 23.50 -0.72 2.66
N SER A 59 23.39 0.45 2.04
CA SER A 59 22.37 0.79 1.05
C SER A 59 22.95 1.78 0.06
N MET A 60 22.29 1.97 -1.07
CA MET A 60 22.60 3.05 -2.01
C MET A 60 22.34 4.44 -1.38
N THR A 61 21.44 4.48 -0.38
CA THR A 61 21.03 5.68 0.36
C THR A 61 21.00 5.37 1.86
N PRO A 62 22.16 5.11 2.50
CA PRO A 62 22.23 4.71 3.89
C PRO A 62 21.73 5.84 4.81
N GLY A 63 21.08 5.48 5.91
CA GLY A 63 20.54 6.44 6.87
C GLY A 63 19.28 5.96 7.59
N ILE A 64 18.77 6.81 8.48
CA ILE A 64 17.60 6.54 9.34
C ILE A 64 16.32 6.36 8.50
N SER A 65 16.26 6.91 7.29
CA SER A 65 15.16 6.69 6.32
C SER A 65 15.00 5.22 5.92
N GLN A 66 16.02 4.38 6.15
CA GLN A 66 15.99 2.95 5.85
C GLN A 66 15.37 2.10 6.96
N LEU A 67 14.81 2.67 8.04
CA LEU A 67 14.26 1.90 9.17
C LEU A 67 12.86 1.27 8.91
N GLY A 68 12.28 1.51 7.73
CA GLY A 68 11.02 0.89 7.31
C GLY A 68 9.77 1.49 7.94
N PHE A 69 8.68 0.73 7.99
CA PHE A 69 7.40 1.21 8.51
C PHE A 69 7.05 0.64 9.89
N TRP A 70 7.83 -0.29 10.42
CA TRP A 70 7.62 -0.81 11.77
C TRP A 70 8.20 0.13 12.83
N PRO A 71 7.73 0.04 14.08
CA PRO A 71 8.39 0.69 15.21
C PRO A 71 9.87 0.27 15.24
N PRO A 72 10.81 1.23 15.27
CA PRO A 72 12.17 0.97 14.80
C PRO A 72 13.12 0.44 15.86
N LEU A 73 12.68 0.23 17.12
CA LEU A 73 13.60 -0.05 18.21
C LEU A 73 14.42 -1.32 17.96
N LEU A 74 13.77 -2.39 17.47
CA LEU A 74 14.47 -3.62 17.10
C LEU A 74 15.54 -3.35 16.03
N HIS A 75 15.19 -2.61 14.98
CA HIS A 75 16.10 -2.33 13.88
C HIS A 75 17.33 -1.57 14.36
N ILE A 76 17.12 -0.50 15.15
CA ILE A 76 18.19 0.33 15.70
C ILE A 76 19.14 -0.49 16.57
N LEU A 77 18.61 -1.32 17.47
CA LEU A 77 19.42 -2.15 18.36
C LEU A 77 20.19 -3.23 17.63
N MET A 78 19.70 -3.65 16.46
CA MET A 78 20.31 -4.71 15.67
C MET A 78 21.43 -4.21 14.74
N ILE A 79 21.52 -2.89 14.46
CA ILE A 79 22.53 -2.27 13.57
C ILE A 79 23.98 -2.77 13.86
N PRO A 80 24.49 -2.75 15.11
CA PRO A 80 25.86 -3.18 15.40
C PRO A 80 26.13 -4.64 15.03
N PHE A 81 25.11 -5.50 15.13
CA PHE A 81 25.24 -6.93 14.85
C PHE A 81 25.07 -7.25 13.37
N VAL A 82 24.14 -6.59 12.66
CA VAL A 82 24.00 -6.79 11.21
C VAL A 82 25.16 -6.18 10.43
N ALA A 83 25.93 -5.26 11.01
CA ALA A 83 27.20 -4.80 10.44
C ALA A 83 28.19 -5.97 10.23
N ILE A 84 28.11 -7.01 11.06
CA ILE A 84 28.92 -8.22 10.96
C ILE A 84 28.25 -9.19 9.99
N THR A 85 28.79 -9.30 8.77
CA THR A 85 28.18 -10.08 7.67
C THR A 85 27.78 -11.51 8.06
N PRO A 86 28.59 -12.31 8.77
CA PRO A 86 28.16 -13.64 9.22
C PRO A 86 26.89 -13.62 10.10
N LEU A 87 26.75 -12.63 11.00
CA LEU A 87 25.58 -12.52 11.89
C LEU A 87 24.32 -12.07 11.13
N TYR A 88 24.49 -11.19 10.14
CA TYR A 88 23.40 -10.80 9.22
C TYR A 88 22.94 -11.99 8.38
N LYS A 89 23.87 -12.68 7.71
CA LYS A 89 23.59 -13.82 6.81
C LYS A 89 22.92 -14.99 7.52
N THR A 90 23.40 -15.34 8.72
CA THR A 90 22.83 -16.43 9.52
C THR A 90 21.55 -16.04 10.25
N GLY A 91 21.27 -14.74 10.41
CA GLY A 91 20.18 -14.21 11.23
C GLY A 91 20.50 -14.15 12.74
N LEU A 92 21.71 -14.55 13.15
CA LEU A 92 22.16 -14.51 14.55
C LEU A 92 22.19 -13.11 15.16
N ALA A 93 22.17 -12.06 14.33
CA ALA A 93 22.02 -10.69 14.81
C ALA A 93 20.76 -10.51 15.70
N GLY A 94 19.67 -11.23 15.40
CA GLY A 94 18.46 -11.23 16.22
C GLY A 94 18.72 -11.76 17.63
N PHE A 95 19.36 -12.93 17.75
CA PHE A 95 19.69 -13.55 19.04
C PHE A 95 20.53 -12.63 19.94
N PHE A 96 21.64 -12.10 19.42
CA PHE A 96 22.53 -11.24 20.21
C PHE A 96 21.85 -9.92 20.61
N THR A 97 20.91 -9.44 19.80
CA THR A 97 20.10 -8.25 20.13
C THR A 97 19.08 -8.54 21.23
N LEU A 98 18.42 -9.70 21.19
CA LEU A 98 17.22 -9.97 22.00
C LEU A 98 17.47 -10.77 23.28
N ILE A 99 18.59 -11.50 23.39
CA ILE A 99 18.92 -12.24 24.62
C ILE A 99 18.99 -11.34 25.88
N PRO A 100 19.49 -10.08 25.83
CA PRO A 100 19.44 -9.19 26.99
C PRO A 100 18.00 -8.83 27.39
N PHE A 101 17.08 -8.76 26.42
CA PHE A 101 15.67 -8.47 26.68
C PHE A 101 14.92 -9.66 27.27
N LEU A 102 15.29 -10.90 26.89
CA LEU A 102 14.78 -12.09 27.58
C LEU A 102 15.21 -12.09 29.06
N ILE A 103 16.47 -11.79 29.35
CA ILE A 103 16.98 -11.67 30.72
C ILE A 103 16.23 -10.56 31.47
N MET A 104 16.14 -9.37 30.86
CA MET A 104 15.47 -8.21 31.45
C MET A 104 14.00 -8.51 31.77
N GLY A 105 13.25 -9.08 30.81
CA GLY A 105 11.86 -9.47 30.99
C GLY A 105 11.70 -10.49 32.11
N THR A 106 12.52 -11.53 32.14
CA THR A 106 12.53 -12.57 33.18
C THR A 106 12.75 -11.97 34.57
N VAL A 107 13.72 -11.05 34.71
CA VAL A 107 14.04 -10.38 35.98
C VAL A 107 12.93 -9.40 36.39
N PHE A 108 12.34 -8.63 35.47
CA PHE A 108 11.23 -7.75 35.82
C PHE A 108 9.99 -8.54 36.22
N LEU A 109 9.68 -9.64 35.54
CA LEU A 109 8.59 -10.53 35.91
C LEU A 109 8.78 -11.09 37.33
N TYR A 110 10.00 -11.54 37.67
CA TYR A 110 10.36 -11.95 39.02
C TYR A 110 10.08 -10.84 40.05
N LYS A 111 10.55 -9.63 39.75
CA LYS A 111 10.42 -8.48 40.66
C LYS A 111 8.98 -8.01 40.83
N ILE A 112 8.15 -8.11 39.79
CA ILE A 112 6.70 -7.85 39.88
C ILE A 112 6.07 -8.83 40.86
N VAL A 113 6.26 -10.14 40.65
CA VAL A 113 5.66 -11.17 41.50
C VAL A 113 6.20 -11.08 42.93
N LEU A 114 7.49 -10.78 43.11
CA LEU A 114 8.09 -10.58 44.43
C LEU A 114 7.46 -9.40 45.16
N ARG A 115 7.20 -8.29 44.47
CA ARG A 115 6.57 -7.11 45.08
C ARG A 115 5.08 -7.33 45.38
N LEU A 116 4.41 -8.20 44.62
CA LEU A 116 3.01 -8.57 44.87
C LEU A 116 2.83 -9.60 45.99
N THR A 117 3.74 -10.57 46.11
CA THR A 117 3.60 -11.73 47.02
C THR A 117 4.51 -11.68 48.25
N ASN A 118 5.59 -10.90 48.20
CA ASN A 118 6.67 -10.87 49.18
C ASN A 118 7.34 -12.24 49.45
N LYS A 119 7.20 -13.21 48.52
CA LYS A 119 7.72 -14.58 48.65
C LYS A 119 8.75 -14.88 47.58
N LYS A 120 10.04 -14.93 47.94
CA LYS A 120 11.16 -15.13 47.00
C LYS A 120 11.04 -16.39 46.14
N ILE A 121 10.73 -17.53 46.75
CA ILE A 121 10.66 -18.83 46.05
C ILE A 121 9.46 -18.85 45.11
N LEU A 122 8.27 -18.48 45.60
CA LEU A 122 7.05 -18.43 44.77
C LEU A 122 7.21 -17.47 43.57
N SER A 123 7.99 -16.40 43.74
CA SER A 123 8.23 -15.42 42.67
C SER A 123 9.10 -15.93 41.53
N LEU A 124 9.79 -17.07 41.70
CA LEU A 124 10.53 -17.73 40.62
C LEU A 124 9.61 -18.44 39.62
N VAL A 125 8.38 -18.80 40.03
CA VAL A 125 7.47 -19.63 39.22
C VAL A 125 7.09 -18.93 37.92
N ALA A 126 6.63 -17.68 37.98
CA ALA A 126 6.20 -16.97 36.77
C ALA A 126 7.33 -16.75 35.73
N PRO A 127 8.55 -16.31 36.12
CA PRO A 127 9.71 -16.30 35.23
C PRO A 127 10.07 -17.65 34.63
N ILE A 128 9.99 -18.74 35.40
CA ILE A 128 10.25 -20.09 34.90
C ILE A 128 9.22 -20.48 33.85
N LEU A 129 7.93 -20.25 34.10
CA LEU A 129 6.86 -20.52 33.14
C LEU A 129 7.03 -19.68 31.85
N PHE A 130 7.51 -18.44 31.98
CA PHE A 130 7.81 -17.58 30.84
C PHE A 130 8.97 -18.14 30.00
N LEU A 131 10.04 -18.60 30.64
CA LEU A 131 11.18 -19.22 29.96
C LEU A 131 10.84 -20.59 29.37
N LEU A 132 9.91 -21.34 29.96
CA LEU A 132 9.46 -22.63 29.43
C LEU A 132 8.50 -22.50 28.23
N ASN A 133 8.03 -21.30 27.89
CA ASN A 133 7.19 -21.12 26.72
C ASN A 133 8.04 -21.19 25.43
N PRO A 134 7.77 -22.15 24.51
CA PRO A 134 8.59 -22.35 23.31
C PRO A 134 8.59 -21.13 22.36
N TYR A 135 7.48 -20.40 22.27
CA TYR A 135 7.36 -19.24 21.37
C TYR A 135 8.07 -18.00 21.92
N VAL A 136 8.09 -17.81 23.24
CA VAL A 136 8.95 -16.78 23.88
C VAL A 136 10.40 -17.03 23.52
N LEU A 137 10.89 -18.27 23.64
CA LEU A 137 12.26 -18.59 23.29
C LEU A 137 12.52 -18.46 21.78
N TYR A 138 11.61 -18.93 20.93
CA TYR A 138 11.72 -18.81 19.47
C TYR A 138 11.83 -17.35 19.02
N TYR A 139 10.96 -16.47 19.52
CA TYR A 139 11.01 -15.04 19.21
C TYR A 139 12.13 -14.29 19.94
N THR A 140 12.88 -14.94 20.85
CA THR A 140 14.14 -14.40 21.39
C THR A 140 15.31 -14.67 20.45
N VAL A 141 15.35 -15.84 19.81
CA VAL A 141 16.50 -16.28 19.01
C VAL A 141 16.38 -15.89 17.54
N THR A 142 15.27 -15.26 17.15
CA THR A 142 14.99 -14.82 15.78
C THR A 142 14.75 -13.30 15.70
N PRO A 143 14.99 -12.65 14.55
CA PRO A 143 14.87 -11.19 14.40
C PRO A 143 13.42 -10.68 14.46
N MET A 144 12.82 -10.66 15.65
CA MET A 144 11.40 -10.36 15.86
C MET A 144 11.18 -9.52 17.13
N ALA A 145 10.13 -8.71 17.16
CA ALA A 145 9.95 -7.66 18.17
C ALA A 145 9.16 -8.09 19.42
N GLU A 146 8.59 -9.29 19.45
CA GLU A 146 7.65 -9.74 20.49
C GLU A 146 8.29 -9.74 21.88
N VAL A 147 9.47 -10.36 22.05
CA VAL A 147 10.14 -10.47 23.35
C VAL A 147 10.66 -9.11 23.82
N LEU A 148 11.17 -8.30 22.90
CA LEU A 148 11.56 -6.92 23.15
C LEU A 148 10.39 -6.11 23.74
N PHE A 149 9.21 -6.20 23.13
CA PHE A 149 8.00 -5.56 23.63
C PHE A 149 7.56 -6.10 24.99
N ILE A 150 7.48 -7.42 25.16
CA ILE A 150 7.03 -8.05 26.42
C ILE A 150 7.95 -7.67 27.58
N ALA A 151 9.27 -7.64 27.36
CA ALA A 151 10.23 -7.22 28.37
C ALA A 151 10.04 -5.74 28.78
N ASN A 152 9.78 -4.87 27.81
CA ASN A 152 9.47 -3.47 28.08
C ASN A 152 8.13 -3.30 28.81
N LEU A 153 7.10 -4.07 28.45
CA LEU A 153 5.80 -4.11 29.14
C LEU A 153 5.96 -4.52 30.62
N PHE A 154 6.81 -5.52 30.90
CA PHE A 154 7.14 -5.89 32.28
C PHE A 154 7.91 -4.77 32.99
N GLY A 155 8.80 -4.05 32.30
CA GLY A 155 9.42 -2.84 32.81
C GLY A 155 8.39 -1.78 33.21
N VAL A 156 7.40 -1.49 32.36
CA VAL A 156 6.30 -0.55 32.65
C VAL A 156 5.55 -0.96 33.91
N ALA A 157 5.10 -2.23 33.98
CA ALA A 157 4.37 -2.74 35.14
C ALA A 157 5.22 -2.68 36.43
N TYR A 158 6.50 -3.05 36.36
CA TYR A 158 7.41 -3.03 37.50
C TYR A 158 7.67 -1.61 38.03
N PHE A 159 7.97 -0.66 37.15
CA PHE A 159 8.27 0.71 37.56
C PHE A 159 7.03 1.47 38.02
N LEU A 160 5.87 1.23 37.39
CA LEU A 160 4.60 1.75 37.89
C LEU A 160 4.33 1.22 39.31
N LEU A 161 4.43 -0.09 39.52
CA LEU A 161 4.22 -0.70 40.83
C LEU A 161 5.24 -0.17 41.87
N SER A 162 6.50 -0.01 41.48
CA SER A 162 7.56 0.55 42.34
C SER A 162 7.36 2.03 42.66
N TRP A 163 6.73 2.79 41.76
CA TRP A 163 6.32 4.17 42.01
C TRP A 163 5.10 4.24 42.95
N LEU A 164 4.10 3.39 42.74
CA LEU A 164 2.93 3.29 43.63
C LEU A 164 3.32 2.98 45.07
N ASP A 165 4.38 2.20 45.26
CA ASP A 165 4.84 1.79 46.59
C ASP A 165 5.75 2.82 47.27
N GLY A 166 6.55 3.57 46.51
CA GLY A 166 7.61 4.42 47.07
C GLY A 166 7.55 5.90 46.69
N ARG A 167 6.67 6.29 45.76
CA ARG A 167 6.51 7.65 45.20
C ARG A 167 7.80 8.33 44.73
N ARG A 168 8.85 7.55 44.42
CA ARG A 168 10.14 8.07 43.96
C ARG A 168 10.04 8.53 42.51
N LEU A 169 10.41 9.78 42.24
CA LEU A 169 10.40 10.37 40.89
C LEU A 169 11.16 9.52 39.87
N LYS A 170 12.30 8.93 40.25
CA LYS A 170 13.08 8.02 39.38
C LYS A 170 12.22 6.90 38.79
N HIS A 171 11.34 6.27 39.57
CA HIS A 171 10.50 5.19 39.07
C HIS A 171 9.42 5.70 38.11
N LEU A 172 8.92 6.92 38.32
CA LEU A 172 7.95 7.55 37.44
C LEU A 172 8.56 7.85 36.06
N LEU A 173 9.76 8.44 36.04
CA LEU A 173 10.50 8.74 34.82
C LEU A 173 10.88 7.46 34.06
N LEU A 174 11.36 6.44 34.78
CA LEU A 174 11.67 5.14 34.19
C LEU A 174 10.40 4.47 33.63
N CYS A 175 9.26 4.58 34.31
CA CYS A 175 7.99 4.08 33.77
C CYS A 175 7.66 4.73 32.41
N GLY A 176 7.76 6.06 32.32
CA GLY A 176 7.58 6.77 31.04
C GLY A 176 8.59 6.35 29.97
N LEU A 177 9.88 6.20 30.32
CA LEU A 177 10.90 5.70 29.38
C LEU A 177 10.55 4.32 28.84
N PHE A 178 10.13 3.39 29.70
CA PHE A 178 9.72 2.04 29.28
C PHE A 178 8.46 2.04 28.42
N ILE A 179 7.56 3.01 28.57
CA ILE A 179 6.41 3.20 27.67
C ILE A 179 6.89 3.64 26.28
N THR A 180 7.84 4.57 26.20
CA THR A 180 8.46 4.95 24.93
C THR A 180 9.16 3.76 24.27
N LEU A 181 9.95 3.00 25.03
CA LEU A 181 10.61 1.79 24.51
C LEU A 181 9.59 0.74 24.05
N ALA A 182 8.50 0.51 24.80
CA ALA A 182 7.43 -0.39 24.40
C ALA A 182 6.75 0.08 23.09
N SER A 183 6.45 1.36 22.98
CA SER A 183 5.83 1.97 21.79
C SER A 183 6.73 1.87 20.55
N LEU A 184 8.04 2.09 20.72
CA LEU A 184 9.03 1.94 19.66
C LEU A 184 9.38 0.48 19.35
N SER A 185 8.98 -0.47 20.22
CA SER A 185 9.07 -1.90 19.95
C SER A 185 7.89 -2.35 19.09
N ARG A 186 6.66 -1.95 19.47
CA ARG A 186 5.43 -2.31 18.79
C ARG A 186 4.30 -1.30 19.05
N TYR A 187 3.36 -1.22 18.11
CA TYR A 187 2.24 -0.28 18.14
C TYR A 187 1.28 -0.46 19.33
N GLU A 188 1.17 -1.68 19.87
CA GLU A 188 0.37 -1.95 21.06
C GLU A 188 0.87 -1.16 22.29
N GLY A 189 2.13 -0.72 22.30
CA GLY A 189 2.70 0.09 23.38
C GLY A 189 2.08 1.48 23.50
N LEU A 190 1.45 2.00 22.44
CA LEU A 190 0.86 3.34 22.41
C LEU A 190 -0.28 3.51 23.42
N ILE A 191 -1.00 2.43 23.74
CA ILE A 191 -2.10 2.47 24.72
C ILE A 191 -1.60 2.65 26.17
N LEU A 192 -0.31 2.38 26.42
CA LEU A 192 0.24 2.38 27.78
C LEU A 192 0.35 3.80 28.35
N ALA A 193 0.67 4.81 27.54
CA ALA A 193 0.76 6.19 27.99
C ALA A 193 -0.55 6.72 28.61
N PRO A 194 -1.70 6.69 27.90
CA PRO A 194 -2.97 7.14 28.49
C PRO A 194 -3.44 6.23 29.63
N LEU A 195 -3.24 4.91 29.52
CA LEU A 195 -3.65 3.96 30.55
C LEU A 195 -2.91 4.19 31.88
N VAL A 196 -1.58 4.28 31.83
CA VAL A 196 -0.73 4.51 33.01
C VAL A 196 -0.94 5.92 33.55
N GLY A 197 -1.07 6.92 32.67
CA GLY A 197 -1.40 8.29 33.05
C GLY A 197 -2.70 8.37 33.86
N MET A 198 -3.74 7.65 33.44
CA MET A 198 -5.00 7.56 34.19
C MET A 198 -4.82 6.90 35.56
N VAL A 199 -4.04 5.82 35.64
CA VAL A 199 -3.72 5.18 36.93
C VAL A 199 -2.99 6.13 37.87
N ILE A 200 -2.02 6.89 37.36
CA ILE A 200 -1.27 7.91 38.12
C ILE A 200 -2.24 8.98 38.62
N LEU A 201 -3.05 9.56 37.72
CA LEU A 201 -4.04 10.59 38.05
C LEU A 201 -4.99 10.14 39.15
N LEU A 202 -5.65 8.99 38.96
CA LEU A 202 -6.59 8.43 39.94
C LEU A 202 -5.90 8.11 41.28
N SER A 203 -4.66 7.63 41.25
CA SER A 203 -3.88 7.38 42.46
C SER A 203 -3.60 8.66 43.24
N LEU A 204 -3.29 9.77 42.55
CA LEU A 204 -2.97 11.04 43.21
C LEU A 204 -4.24 11.76 43.71
N ILE A 205 -5.34 11.68 42.96
CA ILE A 205 -6.67 12.16 43.40
C ILE A 205 -7.09 11.43 44.68
N LYS A 206 -6.93 10.11 44.72
CA LYS A 206 -7.26 9.30 45.90
C LYS A 206 -6.42 9.68 47.12
N GLU A 207 -5.17 10.11 46.91
CA GLU A 207 -4.30 10.65 47.95
C GLU A 207 -4.59 12.10 48.33
N LYS A 208 -5.60 12.75 47.72
CA LYS A 208 -5.95 14.16 47.92
C LYS A 208 -4.77 15.12 47.72
N ARG A 209 -3.92 14.84 46.73
CA ARG A 209 -2.81 15.73 46.36
C ARG A 209 -3.34 17.03 45.77
N SER A 210 -2.60 18.13 45.95
CA SER A 210 -2.96 19.42 45.35
C SER A 210 -2.89 19.37 43.82
N TYR A 211 -3.66 20.24 43.16
CA TYR A 211 -3.68 20.36 41.70
C TYR A 211 -2.26 20.49 41.10
N HIS A 212 -1.46 21.43 41.62
CA HIS A 212 -0.08 21.66 41.16
C HIS A 212 0.82 20.42 41.29
N GLN A 213 0.64 19.60 42.33
CA GLN A 213 1.40 18.36 42.48
C GLN A 213 0.95 17.28 41.47
N ILE A 214 -0.35 17.20 41.20
CA ILE A 214 -0.91 16.28 40.21
C ILE A 214 -0.40 16.64 38.82
N GLU A 215 -0.51 17.92 38.46
CA GLU A 215 -0.04 18.48 37.19
C GLU A 215 1.46 18.21 37.00
N ALA A 216 2.31 18.60 37.97
CA ALA A 216 3.75 18.42 37.87
C ALA A 216 4.16 16.95 37.69
N LEU A 217 3.58 16.03 38.46
CA LEU A 217 3.91 14.61 38.35
C LEU A 217 3.40 13.99 37.05
N LEU A 218 2.22 14.38 36.57
CA LEU A 218 1.70 13.91 35.28
C LEU A 218 2.54 14.44 34.12
N LEU A 219 2.94 15.71 34.13
CA LEU A 219 3.82 16.28 33.10
C LEU A 219 5.18 15.58 33.08
N LEU A 220 5.80 15.40 34.24
CA LEU A 220 7.09 14.71 34.37
C LEU A 220 7.02 13.24 33.89
N PHE A 221 5.88 12.58 34.09
CA PHE A 221 5.63 11.26 33.53
C PHE A 221 5.39 11.30 32.00
N LEU A 222 4.57 12.23 31.52
CA LEU A 222 4.13 12.30 30.14
C LEU A 222 5.28 12.64 29.19
N ILE A 223 6.20 13.54 29.55
CA ILE A 223 7.35 13.93 28.71
C ILE A 223 8.11 12.71 28.17
N PRO A 224 8.63 11.79 29.02
CA PRO A 224 9.28 10.59 28.53
C PRO A 224 8.30 9.55 27.98
N ALA A 225 7.01 9.53 28.39
CA ALA A 225 6.04 8.52 27.93
C ALA A 225 5.55 8.75 26.50
N ILE A 226 5.41 10.01 26.06
CA ILE A 226 4.91 10.34 24.72
C ILE A 226 6.02 10.52 23.68
N ALA A 227 7.29 10.53 24.11
CA ALA A 227 8.43 10.68 23.20
C ALA A 227 8.44 9.62 22.08
N GLY A 228 8.06 8.37 22.39
CA GLY A 228 7.90 7.32 21.39
C GLY A 228 6.79 7.60 20.38
N LEU A 229 5.64 8.15 20.81
CA LEU A 229 4.55 8.55 19.92
C LEU A 229 4.98 9.71 19.02
N ILE A 230 5.65 10.73 19.58
CA ILE A 230 6.19 11.86 18.81
C ILE A 230 7.15 11.36 17.75
N PHE A 231 8.07 10.45 18.11
CA PHE A 231 8.99 9.83 17.16
C PHE A 231 8.22 9.11 16.04
N ILE A 232 7.22 8.28 16.37
CA ILE A 232 6.45 7.53 15.37
C ILE A 232 5.71 8.47 14.41
N ILE A 233 5.11 9.55 14.91
CA ILE A 233 4.43 10.55 14.07
C ILE A 233 5.42 11.25 13.14
N ALA A 234 6.52 11.77 13.70
CA ALA A 234 7.54 12.48 12.92
C ALA A 234 8.16 11.56 11.85
N TYR A 235 8.46 10.32 12.23
CA TYR A 235 9.04 9.35 11.32
C TYR A 235 8.04 8.90 10.25
N SER A 236 6.77 8.72 10.59
CA SER A 236 5.69 8.42 9.64
C SER A 236 5.56 9.50 8.57
N TRP A 237 5.65 10.77 8.99
CA TRP A 237 5.61 11.89 8.07
C TRP A 237 6.82 11.92 7.12
N VAL A 238 8.03 11.73 7.67
CA VAL A 238 9.27 11.72 6.86
C VAL A 238 9.31 10.53 5.89
N TYR A 239 8.92 9.35 6.35
CA TYR A 239 9.00 8.12 5.56
C TYR A 239 7.87 7.99 4.54
N GLY A 240 6.63 8.30 4.94
CA GLY A 240 5.42 8.00 4.17
C GLY A 240 4.64 9.23 3.69
N GLY A 241 5.10 10.45 3.99
CA GLY A 241 4.39 11.69 3.66
C GLY A 241 3.14 11.97 4.51
N ASP A 242 2.74 11.03 5.38
CA ASP A 242 1.54 11.10 6.22
C ASP A 242 1.88 10.84 7.70
N PRO A 243 1.65 11.80 8.62
CA PRO A 243 1.94 11.65 10.05
C PRO A 243 1.12 10.56 10.75
N LEU A 244 0.00 10.11 10.16
CA LEU A 244 -0.90 9.11 10.71
C LEU A 244 -0.87 7.78 9.94
N ILE A 245 0.15 7.58 9.08
CA ILE A 245 0.27 6.36 8.28
C ILE A 245 0.27 5.09 9.14
N PHE A 246 0.88 5.16 10.34
CA PHE A 246 0.93 4.09 11.33
C PHE A 246 -0.43 3.73 11.94
N ALA A 247 -1.40 4.66 11.91
CA ALA A 247 -2.73 4.51 12.52
C ALA A 247 -3.73 3.79 11.59
N GLY A 248 -3.26 3.16 10.52
CA GLY A 248 -4.06 2.42 9.54
C GLY A 248 -4.35 3.18 8.24
N GLY A 249 -3.76 4.37 8.07
CA GLY A 249 -3.87 5.17 6.85
C GLY A 249 -3.00 4.67 5.70
N GLY A 250 -1.93 3.92 5.99
CA GLY A 250 -0.91 3.54 5.02
C GLY A 250 -1.30 2.53 3.95
N TRP A 251 -0.54 2.57 2.85
CA TRP A 251 -0.62 1.67 1.70
C TRP A 251 -0.72 0.19 2.11
N TRP A 252 0.08 -0.27 3.09
CA TRP A 252 0.09 -1.66 3.59
C TRP A 252 -1.21 -2.08 4.32
N THR A 253 -1.80 -1.22 5.14
CA THR A 253 -3.09 -1.48 5.81
C THR A 253 -4.28 -1.47 4.86
N ARG A 254 -4.12 -1.03 3.61
CA ARG A 254 -5.13 -1.17 2.55
C ARG A 254 -4.75 -2.26 1.53
N SER A 255 -3.46 -2.53 1.35
CA SER A 255 -2.91 -3.45 0.34
C SER A 255 -2.54 -4.85 0.83
N SER A 256 -2.45 -5.09 2.14
CA SER A 256 -2.22 -6.43 2.67
C SER A 256 -3.56 -7.12 2.95
N ILE A 257 -3.99 -7.90 1.95
CA ILE A 257 -5.03 -8.94 2.03
C ILE A 257 -6.46 -8.39 2.15
N GLY A 258 -7.07 -8.10 1.00
CA GLY A 258 -8.51 -7.85 0.86
C GLY A 258 -9.41 -9.04 1.20
N GLU A 259 -8.85 -10.18 1.63
CA GLU A 259 -9.58 -11.43 1.91
C GLU A 259 -9.54 -11.91 3.37
N VAL A 260 -8.73 -11.32 4.25
CA VAL A 260 -8.51 -11.83 5.63
C VAL A 260 -8.82 -10.74 6.67
N ARG A 261 -10.07 -10.27 6.66
CA ARG A 261 -10.62 -9.44 7.73
C ARG A 261 -12.00 -9.93 8.20
N PRO A 262 -12.17 -11.24 8.45
CA PRO A 262 -13.49 -11.82 8.72
C PRO A 262 -14.11 -11.32 10.04
N ALA A 263 -13.29 -10.81 10.97
CA ALA A 263 -13.75 -10.30 12.27
C ALA A 263 -14.09 -8.79 12.27
N THR A 264 -14.04 -8.11 11.11
CA THR A 264 -14.37 -6.68 11.03
C THR A 264 -15.81 -6.44 11.48
N HIS A 265 -16.01 -5.52 12.42
CA HIS A 265 -17.29 -5.24 13.08
C HIS A 265 -17.93 -6.45 13.81
N ASN A 266 -17.21 -7.55 14.02
CA ASN A 266 -17.70 -8.76 14.70
C ASN A 266 -16.84 -9.08 15.93
N LEU A 267 -17.21 -8.49 17.08
CA LEU A 267 -16.48 -8.64 18.33
C LEU A 267 -16.44 -10.11 18.85
N PRO A 268 -17.55 -10.89 18.84
CA PRO A 268 -17.50 -12.29 19.22
C PRO A 268 -16.47 -13.09 18.40
N LEU A 269 -16.43 -12.87 17.08
CA LEU A 269 -15.46 -13.54 16.21
C LEU A 269 -14.03 -13.06 16.50
N ALA A 270 -13.81 -11.75 16.73
CA ALA A 270 -12.49 -11.24 17.12
C ALA A 270 -11.97 -11.90 18.41
N ILE A 271 -12.85 -12.14 19.39
CA ILE A 271 -12.53 -12.86 20.62
C ILE A 271 -12.15 -14.31 20.32
N GLU A 272 -12.89 -15.00 19.45
CA GLU A 272 -12.57 -16.37 19.03
C GLU A 272 -11.19 -16.44 18.36
N TYR A 273 -10.88 -15.52 17.46
CA TYR A 273 -9.56 -15.42 16.82
C TYR A 273 -8.42 -15.27 17.84
N VAL A 274 -8.56 -14.33 18.78
CA VAL A 274 -7.56 -14.13 19.84
C VAL A 274 -7.43 -15.36 20.73
N LYS A 275 -8.54 -16.04 21.05
CA LYS A 275 -8.56 -17.25 21.86
C LYS A 275 -7.77 -18.38 21.19
N TYR A 276 -8.05 -18.69 19.92
CA TYR A 276 -7.34 -19.75 19.20
C TYR A 276 -5.88 -19.40 18.94
N ALA A 277 -5.56 -18.15 18.56
CA ALA A 277 -4.17 -17.71 18.46
C ALA A 277 -3.40 -17.89 19.78
N SER A 278 -4.03 -17.55 20.91
CA SER A 278 -3.45 -17.77 22.25
C SER A 278 -3.25 -19.25 22.57
N TYR A 279 -4.12 -20.15 22.09
CA TYR A 279 -3.95 -21.59 22.28
C TYR A 279 -2.70 -22.12 21.59
N TYR A 280 -2.36 -21.59 20.42
CA TYR A 280 -1.16 -21.97 19.69
C TYR A 280 0.12 -21.43 20.33
N VAL A 281 0.17 -20.13 20.64
CA VAL A 281 1.44 -19.49 21.06
C VAL A 281 1.68 -19.47 22.57
N ILE A 282 0.61 -19.47 23.37
CA ILE A 282 0.72 -19.57 24.84
C ILE A 282 0.47 -21.01 25.27
N GLY A 283 -0.66 -21.60 24.90
CA GLY A 283 -1.00 -22.99 25.23
C GLY A 283 -2.43 -23.12 25.76
N ARG A 284 -3.25 -23.98 25.14
CA ARG A 284 -4.68 -24.15 25.47
C ARG A 284 -4.94 -24.37 26.96
N THR A 285 -4.23 -25.31 27.58
CA THR A 285 -4.41 -25.65 29.00
C THR A 285 -4.04 -24.50 29.92
N GLN A 286 -2.97 -23.76 29.61
CA GLN A 286 -2.53 -22.61 30.41
C GLN A 286 -3.55 -21.47 30.34
N ILE A 287 -4.12 -21.19 29.17
CA ILE A 287 -5.19 -20.20 29.01
C ILE A 287 -6.42 -20.59 29.83
N ILE A 288 -6.88 -21.84 29.73
CA ILE A 288 -8.04 -22.33 30.50
C ILE A 288 -7.78 -22.20 32.01
N ILE A 289 -6.59 -22.62 32.49
CA ILE A 289 -6.24 -22.50 33.91
C ILE A 289 -6.19 -21.03 34.35
N ALA A 290 -5.59 -20.13 33.56
CA ALA A 290 -5.53 -18.72 33.89
C ALA A 290 -6.92 -18.09 33.99
N LEU A 291 -7.82 -18.39 33.04
CA LEU A 291 -9.20 -17.90 33.06
C LEU A 291 -9.99 -18.49 34.25
N ALA A 292 -9.82 -19.78 34.55
CA ALA A 292 -10.43 -20.42 35.72
C ALA A 292 -9.91 -19.84 37.04
N CYS A 293 -8.64 -19.45 37.10
CA CYS A 293 -8.03 -18.79 38.26
C CYS A 293 -8.40 -17.30 38.37
N LEU A 294 -8.77 -16.64 37.27
CA LEU A 294 -9.06 -15.21 37.26
C LEU A 294 -10.28 -14.86 38.13
N PHE A 295 -11.38 -15.59 38.02
CA PHE A 295 -12.59 -15.34 38.80
C PHE A 295 -12.38 -15.44 40.33
N PRO A 296 -11.84 -16.56 40.88
CA PRO A 296 -11.54 -16.63 42.30
C PRO A 296 -10.48 -15.60 42.70
N LEU A 297 -9.49 -15.31 41.85
CA LEU A 297 -8.53 -14.24 42.11
C LEU A 297 -9.25 -12.90 42.30
N LEU A 298 -10.14 -12.49 41.40
CA LEU A 298 -10.88 -11.23 41.53
C LEU A 298 -11.76 -11.17 42.80
N ILE A 299 -12.31 -12.30 43.23
CA ILE A 299 -13.06 -12.39 44.49
C ILE A 299 -12.15 -12.21 45.71
N PHE A 300 -11.00 -12.88 45.75
CA PHE A 300 -10.12 -12.87 46.93
C PHE A 300 -9.15 -11.68 46.95
N VAL A 301 -8.86 -11.08 45.81
CA VAL A 301 -8.03 -9.87 45.66
C VAL A 301 -8.80 -8.61 46.04
N LYS A 302 -10.13 -8.66 46.25
CA LYS A 302 -10.96 -7.52 46.63
C LYS A 302 -10.21 -6.58 47.59
N ARG A 303 -9.88 -5.37 47.09
CA ARG A 303 -9.12 -4.26 47.73
C ARG A 303 -7.57 -4.23 47.56
N LYS A 304 -6.92 -5.20 46.90
CA LYS A 304 -5.49 -5.09 46.49
C LYS A 304 -5.37 -4.38 45.13
N LEU A 305 -5.60 -3.07 45.13
CA LEU A 305 -5.54 -2.20 43.94
C LEU A 305 -4.26 -2.40 43.10
N ARG A 306 -3.14 -2.69 43.76
CA ARG A 306 -1.84 -2.97 43.14
C ARG A 306 -1.87 -4.14 42.15
N THR A 307 -2.47 -5.26 42.56
CA THR A 307 -2.60 -6.46 41.72
C THR A 307 -3.47 -6.17 40.50
N LEU A 308 -4.59 -5.47 40.69
CA LEU A 308 -5.49 -5.11 39.60
C LEU A 308 -4.83 -4.19 38.58
N ILE A 309 -4.03 -3.22 39.03
CA ILE A 309 -3.27 -2.34 38.14
C ILE A 309 -2.28 -3.15 37.30
N VAL A 310 -1.50 -4.05 37.91
CA VAL A 310 -0.54 -4.89 37.16
C VAL A 310 -1.27 -5.75 36.14
N LEU A 311 -2.36 -6.42 36.53
CA LEU A 311 -3.15 -7.23 35.60
C LEU A 311 -3.71 -6.40 34.43
N LEU A 312 -4.18 -5.18 34.70
CA LEU A 312 -4.67 -4.27 33.66
C LEU A 312 -3.56 -3.88 32.66
N ILE A 313 -2.36 -3.55 33.15
CA ILE A 313 -1.23 -3.24 32.27
C ILE A 313 -0.86 -4.45 31.40
N LEU A 314 -0.76 -5.64 31.99
CA LEU A 314 -0.39 -6.86 31.26
C LEU A 314 -1.47 -7.36 30.29
N LEU A 315 -2.74 -7.02 30.53
CA LEU A 315 -3.86 -7.31 29.64
C LEU A 315 -3.97 -6.31 28.49
N SER A 316 -3.49 -5.07 28.66
CA SER A 316 -3.72 -3.99 27.70
C SER A 316 -3.32 -4.28 26.24
N PRO A 317 -2.23 -5.01 25.93
CA PRO A 317 -1.88 -5.27 24.53
C PRO A 317 -2.92 -6.11 23.80
N ILE A 318 -3.53 -7.11 24.47
CA ILE A 318 -4.55 -7.94 23.81
C ILE A 318 -5.86 -7.18 23.59
N LEU A 319 -6.18 -6.20 24.43
CA LEU A 319 -7.30 -5.28 24.19
C LEU A 319 -7.07 -4.44 22.94
N PHE A 320 -5.83 -3.98 22.71
CA PHE A 320 -5.45 -3.28 21.49
C PHE A 320 -5.59 -4.17 20.26
N VAL A 321 -5.11 -5.42 20.33
CA VAL A 321 -5.26 -6.41 19.24
C VAL A 321 -6.73 -6.68 18.94
N LEU A 322 -7.55 -6.91 19.96
CA LEU A 322 -9.00 -7.11 19.81
C LEU A 322 -9.68 -5.92 19.12
N PHE A 323 -9.34 -4.70 19.54
CA PHE A 323 -9.85 -3.48 18.90
C PHE A 323 -9.40 -3.36 17.44
N GLY A 324 -8.14 -3.69 17.14
CA GLY A 324 -7.62 -3.68 15.77
C GLY A 324 -8.26 -4.74 14.87
N LEU A 325 -8.58 -5.93 15.40
CA LEU A 325 -9.34 -6.96 14.68
C LEU A 325 -10.77 -6.49 14.40
N TYR A 326 -11.44 -5.94 15.41
CA TYR A 326 -12.80 -5.40 15.28
C TYR A 326 -12.86 -4.26 14.26
N ARG A 327 -11.84 -3.38 14.20
CA ARG A 327 -11.73 -2.31 13.20
C ARG A 327 -11.30 -2.82 11.82
N GLY A 328 -10.82 -4.05 11.71
CA GLY A 328 -10.24 -4.58 10.48
C GLY A 328 -8.90 -3.96 10.10
N SER A 329 -8.16 -3.40 11.07
CA SER A 329 -6.81 -2.84 10.84
C SER A 329 -5.69 -3.85 11.06
N ILE A 330 -5.96 -4.97 11.72
CA ILE A 330 -5.00 -6.06 11.97
C ILE A 330 -5.43 -7.30 11.18
N PRO A 331 -4.63 -7.78 10.20
CA PRO A 331 -4.89 -9.06 9.56
C PRO A 331 -4.41 -10.20 10.48
N LEU A 332 -5.27 -11.19 10.71
CA LEU A 332 -4.99 -12.40 11.50
C LEU A 332 -5.73 -13.57 10.84
N ALA A 333 -4.99 -14.63 10.49
CA ALA A 333 -5.53 -15.85 9.89
C ALA A 333 -5.20 -17.04 10.78
N LEU A 334 -6.17 -17.95 10.93
CA LEU A 334 -5.99 -19.23 11.61
C LEU A 334 -6.72 -20.33 10.83
N PRO A 335 -6.23 -21.58 10.85
CA PRO A 335 -6.83 -22.69 10.12
C PRO A 335 -8.31 -22.96 10.44
N GLU A 336 -8.74 -22.63 11.65
CA GLU A 336 -10.12 -22.86 12.12
C GLU A 336 -11.15 -21.95 11.47
N PHE A 337 -10.73 -20.85 10.85
CA PHE A 337 -11.63 -19.83 10.34
C PHE A 337 -11.43 -19.62 8.82
N PRO A 338 -12.47 -19.86 7.98
CA PRO A 338 -12.40 -19.59 6.55
C PRO A 338 -12.28 -18.08 6.26
N PRO A 339 -11.76 -17.67 5.08
CA PRO A 339 -11.43 -18.49 3.91
C PRO A 339 -10.00 -19.06 3.92
N THR A 340 -9.16 -18.64 4.86
CA THR A 340 -7.73 -18.97 4.86
C THR A 340 -7.40 -20.08 5.85
N TYR A 341 -7.14 -21.29 5.35
CA TYR A 341 -6.66 -22.44 6.13
C TYR A 341 -5.15 -22.37 6.45
N LYS A 342 -4.63 -21.18 6.78
CA LYS A 342 -3.21 -20.90 7.04
C LYS A 342 -3.05 -20.00 8.26
N PHE A 343 -1.86 -20.00 8.84
CA PHE A 343 -1.49 -19.09 9.92
C PHE A 343 -1.06 -17.73 9.36
N LEU A 344 -1.42 -16.65 10.05
CA LEU A 344 -0.88 -15.32 9.80
C LEU A 344 -1.03 -14.48 11.06
N ASN A 345 0.07 -13.90 11.56
CA ASN A 345 0.11 -12.97 12.70
C ASN A 345 -0.42 -13.52 14.04
N GLU A 346 -0.55 -14.84 14.19
CA GLU A 346 -0.95 -15.50 15.44
C GLU A 346 -0.09 -15.12 16.64
N ARG A 347 1.19 -14.79 16.38
CA ARG A 347 2.16 -14.28 17.36
C ARG A 347 1.71 -13.04 18.14
N TYR A 348 0.77 -12.24 17.63
CA TYR A 348 0.25 -11.06 18.35
C TYR A 348 -0.43 -11.45 19.66
N ALA A 349 -0.98 -12.67 19.72
CA ALA A 349 -1.55 -13.24 20.93
C ALA A 349 -0.50 -13.63 22.00
N LEU A 350 0.81 -13.54 21.73
CA LEU A 350 1.85 -13.80 22.74
C LEU A 350 2.03 -12.61 23.70
N SER A 351 1.63 -11.40 23.28
CA SER A 351 1.86 -10.13 23.99
C SER A 351 1.32 -10.06 25.43
N TRP A 352 0.26 -10.82 25.74
CA TRP A 352 -0.36 -10.88 27.07
C TRP A 352 0.06 -12.08 27.91
N ILE A 353 1.11 -12.83 27.53
CA ILE A 353 1.57 -14.01 28.28
C ILE A 353 1.86 -13.72 29.76
N GLY A 354 2.36 -12.53 30.10
CA GLY A 354 2.55 -12.13 31.50
C GLY A 354 1.26 -12.10 32.32
N PHE A 355 0.13 -11.72 31.72
CA PHE A 355 -1.18 -11.77 32.37
C PHE A 355 -1.56 -13.22 32.69
N VAL A 356 -1.45 -14.10 31.69
CA VAL A 356 -1.80 -15.53 31.81
C VAL A 356 -0.99 -16.22 32.90
N ILE A 357 0.32 -15.97 32.95
CA ILE A 357 1.23 -16.66 33.88
C ILE A 357 1.13 -16.12 35.32
N ILE A 358 0.89 -14.82 35.52
CA ILE A 358 0.87 -14.22 36.86
C ILE A 358 -0.39 -14.61 37.65
N ILE A 359 -1.54 -14.72 37.00
CA ILE A 359 -2.83 -15.01 37.65
C ILE A 359 -2.77 -16.24 38.59
N PRO A 360 -2.38 -17.45 38.12
CA PRO A 360 -2.33 -18.62 38.99
C PRO A 360 -1.34 -18.45 40.14
N VAL A 361 -0.18 -17.83 39.89
CA VAL A 361 0.86 -17.65 40.92
C VAL A 361 0.38 -16.71 42.04
N VAL A 362 -0.28 -15.62 41.69
CA VAL A 362 -0.82 -14.67 42.69
C VAL A 362 -2.03 -15.27 43.43
N LEU A 363 -2.87 -16.06 42.75
CA LEU A 363 -3.98 -16.74 43.41
C LEU A 363 -3.48 -17.68 44.52
N ILE A 364 -2.44 -18.47 44.24
CA ILE A 364 -1.83 -19.36 45.23
C ILE A 364 -1.35 -18.58 46.44
N ASP A 365 -0.68 -17.44 46.25
CA ASP A 365 -0.26 -16.59 47.36
C ASP A 365 -1.43 -16.11 48.22
N VAL A 366 -2.51 -15.63 47.57
CA VAL A 366 -3.71 -15.14 48.24
C VAL A 366 -4.40 -16.25 49.04
N LEU A 367 -4.48 -17.46 48.49
CA LEU A 367 -5.06 -18.63 49.18
C LEU A 367 -4.20 -19.07 50.37
N LEU A 368 -2.87 -19.06 50.22
CA LEU A 368 -1.94 -19.38 51.31
C LEU A 368 -2.02 -18.36 52.46
N GLN A 369 -2.13 -17.06 52.15
CA GLN A 369 -2.27 -16.00 53.16
C GLN A 369 -3.56 -16.15 53.99
N LYS A 370 -4.68 -16.49 53.34
CA LYS A 370 -5.98 -16.63 54.01
C LYS A 370 -6.01 -17.77 55.04
N ASN A 371 -5.16 -18.79 54.87
CA ASN A 371 -5.14 -20.00 55.70
C ASN A 371 -4.05 -20.01 56.78
N GLN A 372 -3.31 -18.91 56.99
CA GLN A 372 -2.20 -18.81 57.96
C GLN A 372 -2.57 -18.93 59.45
N GLY A 373 -3.81 -19.28 59.80
CA GLY A 373 -4.28 -19.45 61.19
C GLY A 373 -4.99 -20.77 61.51
N ARG A 374 -4.94 -21.79 60.65
CA ARG A 374 -5.60 -23.09 60.87
C ARG A 374 -4.67 -24.27 60.53
N ASN A 375 -4.94 -25.46 61.10
CA ASN A 375 -4.25 -26.73 60.75
C ASN A 375 -4.27 -27.09 59.24
N TYR A 376 -5.10 -26.40 58.45
CA TYR A 376 -5.14 -26.49 56.98
C TYR A 376 -3.92 -25.91 56.25
N ASN A 377 -2.94 -25.31 56.95
CA ASN A 377 -1.77 -24.69 56.33
C ASN A 377 -0.87 -25.69 55.60
N ILE A 378 -0.69 -26.91 56.14
CA ILE A 378 0.12 -27.96 55.48
C ILE A 378 -0.57 -28.45 54.21
N LEU A 379 -1.86 -28.82 54.29
CA LEU A 379 -2.62 -29.32 53.15
C LEU A 379 -2.70 -28.30 52.01
N THR A 380 -2.92 -27.02 52.33
CA THR A 380 -3.00 -25.94 51.33
C THR A 380 -1.63 -25.63 50.70
N THR A 381 -0.55 -25.78 51.46
CA THR A 381 0.82 -25.69 50.93
C THR A 381 1.15 -26.87 50.02
N ILE A 382 0.74 -28.09 50.37
CA ILE A 382 0.91 -29.28 49.52
C ILE A 382 0.12 -29.12 48.22
N ILE A 383 -1.17 -28.76 48.29
CA ILE A 383 -2.01 -28.53 47.11
C ILE A 383 -1.42 -27.43 46.22
N GLY A 384 -1.02 -26.30 46.82
CA GLY A 384 -0.38 -25.21 46.08
C GLY A 384 0.93 -25.64 45.39
N SER A 385 1.75 -26.45 46.07
CA SER A 385 3.01 -26.97 45.52
C SER A 385 2.77 -27.97 44.39
N LEU A 386 1.80 -28.88 44.55
CA LEU A 386 1.38 -29.81 43.50
C LEU A 386 0.81 -29.06 42.28
N PHE A 387 0.06 -27.99 42.51
CA PHE A 387 -0.47 -27.17 41.43
C PHE A 387 0.64 -26.42 40.67
N ILE A 388 1.63 -25.85 41.38
CA ILE A 388 2.83 -25.27 40.75
C ILE A 388 3.61 -26.31 39.96
N ALA A 389 3.84 -27.49 40.55
CA ALA A 389 4.52 -28.59 39.87
C ALA A 389 3.74 -29.00 38.61
N GLY A 390 2.41 -29.08 38.67
CA GLY A 390 1.55 -29.32 37.51
C GLY A 390 1.70 -28.26 36.41
N LEU A 391 1.73 -26.97 36.77
CA LEU A 391 1.94 -25.88 35.80
C LEU A 391 3.32 -25.98 35.12
N ILE A 392 4.37 -26.27 35.88
CA ILE A 392 5.72 -26.44 35.35
C ILE A 392 5.78 -27.68 34.44
N SER A 393 5.22 -28.82 34.87
CA SER A 393 5.16 -30.04 34.07
C SER A 393 4.39 -29.84 32.77
N LEU A 394 3.26 -29.13 32.80
CA LEU A 394 2.50 -28.78 31.59
C LEU A 394 3.31 -27.90 30.63
N SER A 395 4.08 -26.95 31.17
CA SER A 395 4.92 -26.05 30.36
C SER A 395 6.13 -26.77 29.78
N LEU A 396 6.74 -27.69 30.52
CA LEU A 396 7.78 -28.60 30.01
C LEU A 396 7.24 -29.52 28.93
N TYR A 397 6.05 -30.08 29.12
CA TYR A 397 5.38 -30.91 28.12
C TYR A 397 5.09 -30.13 26.85
N GLN A 398 4.63 -28.88 26.96
CA GLN A 398 4.43 -28.01 25.81
C GLN A 398 5.75 -27.66 25.10
N LEU A 399 6.80 -27.29 25.85
CA LEU A 399 8.13 -27.04 25.29
C LEU A 399 8.63 -28.25 24.50
N TYR A 400 8.46 -29.45 25.07
CA TYR A 400 8.81 -30.71 24.43
C TYR A 400 7.99 -30.94 23.15
N ASN A 401 6.66 -30.88 23.25
CA ASN A 401 5.77 -31.12 22.11
C ASN A 401 6.04 -30.15 20.96
N VAL A 402 6.10 -28.85 21.24
CA VAL A 402 6.30 -27.84 20.20
C VAL A 402 7.72 -27.92 19.61
N SER A 403 8.75 -28.09 20.43
CA SER A 403 10.14 -28.00 19.95
C SER A 403 10.66 -29.31 19.33
N PHE A 404 10.14 -30.46 19.75
CA PHE A 404 10.62 -31.78 19.35
C PHE A 404 9.62 -32.61 18.54
N VAL A 405 8.35 -32.66 18.97
CA VAL A 405 7.34 -33.54 18.37
C VAL A 405 6.68 -32.89 17.15
N GLU A 406 5.92 -31.82 17.36
CA GLU A 406 5.17 -31.10 16.32
C GLU A 406 6.05 -30.14 15.52
N LYS A 407 7.23 -29.79 16.06
CA LYS A 407 8.24 -28.92 15.44
C LYS A 407 7.68 -27.58 14.95
N PHE A 408 7.28 -26.72 15.89
CA PHE A 408 6.73 -25.39 15.64
C PHE A 408 5.77 -25.37 14.46
N GLU A 409 4.66 -26.12 14.57
CA GLU A 409 3.71 -26.32 13.48
C GLU A 409 3.24 -25.01 12.83
N THR A 410 3.00 -23.96 13.64
CA THR A 410 2.62 -22.62 13.16
C THR A 410 3.70 -22.01 12.24
N ILE A 411 4.97 -22.18 12.57
CA ILE A 411 6.11 -21.71 11.78
C ILE A 411 6.28 -22.58 10.53
N ARG A 412 6.20 -23.90 10.69
CA ARG A 412 6.37 -24.85 9.58
C ARG A 412 5.29 -24.67 8.52
N ASN A 413 4.03 -24.49 8.91
CA ASN A 413 2.92 -24.28 7.99
C ASN A 413 2.98 -22.89 7.32
N ASN A 414 3.78 -21.98 7.87
CA ASN A 414 4.14 -20.69 7.29
C ASN A 414 5.41 -20.71 6.44
N LEU A 415 6.14 -21.84 6.36
CA LEU A 415 7.27 -21.97 5.46
C LEU A 415 6.76 -21.85 4.03
N SER A 416 7.10 -20.73 3.40
CA SER A 416 6.73 -20.49 2.02
C SER A 416 7.65 -21.27 1.08
N LEU A 417 7.07 -22.01 0.11
CA LEU A 417 7.80 -22.52 -1.08
C LEU A 417 8.66 -21.43 -1.75
N ARG A 418 8.24 -20.16 -1.60
CA ARG A 418 8.93 -18.94 -2.03
C ARG A 418 10.41 -18.87 -1.59
N THR A 419 10.76 -19.42 -0.43
CA THR A 419 12.12 -19.32 0.12
C THR A 419 13.12 -20.20 -0.65
N ASP A 420 12.68 -21.32 -1.22
CA ASP A 420 13.55 -22.19 -2.03
C ASP A 420 13.81 -21.59 -3.42
N GLU A 421 12.80 -20.95 -3.98
CA GLU A 421 12.88 -20.31 -5.28
C GLU A 421 13.69 -19.00 -5.24
N GLN A 422 13.51 -18.19 -4.19
CA GLN A 422 14.41 -17.06 -3.92
C GLN A 422 15.85 -17.53 -3.71
N ARG A 423 16.08 -18.64 -2.99
CA ARG A 423 17.41 -19.23 -2.83
C ARG A 423 18.03 -19.71 -4.14
N ALA A 424 17.22 -20.15 -5.11
CA ALA A 424 17.73 -20.50 -6.45
C ALA A 424 18.26 -19.26 -7.18
N VAL A 425 17.51 -18.15 -7.16
CA VAL A 425 17.95 -16.87 -7.74
C VAL A 425 19.21 -16.35 -7.04
N ALA A 426 19.25 -16.39 -5.71
CA ALA A 426 20.42 -15.99 -4.93
C ALA A 426 21.67 -16.80 -5.30
N ARG A 427 21.57 -18.13 -5.34
CA ARG A 427 22.69 -19.01 -5.76
C ARG A 427 23.14 -18.76 -7.19
N TYR A 428 22.20 -18.47 -8.10
CA TYR A 428 22.56 -18.12 -9.46
C TYR A 428 23.36 -16.82 -9.51
N LEU A 429 22.89 -15.78 -8.80
CA LEU A 429 23.61 -14.52 -8.68
C LEU A 429 24.99 -14.72 -8.04
N ASP A 430 25.12 -15.51 -6.98
CA ASP A 430 26.43 -15.76 -6.34
C ASP A 430 27.47 -16.34 -7.30
N ASN A 431 27.03 -17.18 -8.23
CA ASN A 431 27.92 -17.84 -9.20
C ASN A 431 28.14 -17.03 -10.48
N ASN A 432 27.23 -16.14 -10.86
CA ASN A 432 27.20 -15.48 -12.17
C ASN A 432 27.19 -13.95 -12.12
N TYR A 433 27.11 -13.35 -10.93
CA TYR A 433 27.13 -11.90 -10.77
C TYR A 433 28.48 -11.36 -11.23
N ASP A 434 28.44 -10.54 -12.28
CA ASP A 434 29.64 -10.03 -12.91
C ASP A 434 29.95 -8.59 -12.47
N TYR A 435 28.95 -7.74 -12.20
CA TYR A 435 29.03 -6.46 -11.47
C TYR A 435 27.64 -5.77 -11.56
N GLY A 436 27.59 -4.46 -11.34
CA GLY A 436 26.43 -3.63 -11.67
C GLY A 436 25.31 -3.72 -10.64
N LYS A 437 24.24 -2.95 -10.85
CA LYS A 437 23.14 -2.89 -9.89
C LYS A 437 22.07 -3.93 -10.21
N VAL A 438 21.47 -4.47 -9.16
CA VAL A 438 20.32 -5.39 -9.22
C VAL A 438 19.06 -4.60 -8.92
N PHE A 439 18.18 -4.45 -9.91
CA PHE A 439 16.90 -3.79 -9.75
C PHE A 439 15.86 -4.80 -9.28
N VAL A 440 15.27 -4.54 -8.11
CA VAL A 440 14.36 -5.47 -7.45
C VAL A 440 13.38 -4.71 -6.56
N ALA A 441 12.11 -5.08 -6.61
CA ALA A 441 11.13 -4.62 -5.64
C ALA A 441 11.29 -5.41 -4.34
N ARG A 442 11.16 -4.78 -3.16
CA ARG A 442 11.32 -5.52 -1.91
C ARG A 442 10.19 -6.47 -1.59
N VAL A 443 8.99 -6.18 -2.07
CA VAL A 443 7.79 -6.99 -1.82
C VAL A 443 8.11 -8.44 -2.18
N ASP A 444 8.16 -9.31 -1.16
CA ASP A 444 8.43 -10.75 -1.31
C ASP A 444 9.78 -11.05 -2.00
N ASN A 445 10.82 -10.24 -1.73
CA ASN A 445 12.22 -10.50 -2.11
C ASN A 445 13.21 -10.37 -0.93
N ASP A 446 12.76 -10.15 0.30
CA ASP A 446 13.64 -9.96 1.46
C ASP A 446 14.56 -11.17 1.75
N GLY A 447 14.05 -12.39 1.54
CA GLY A 447 14.85 -13.62 1.70
C GLY A 447 16.00 -13.69 0.69
N LEU A 448 15.75 -13.33 -0.56
CA LEU A 448 16.78 -13.23 -1.61
C LEU A 448 17.91 -12.29 -1.19
N LEU A 449 17.59 -11.07 -0.74
CA LEU A 449 18.58 -10.06 -0.33
C LEU A 449 19.48 -10.57 0.81
N THR A 450 18.90 -11.35 1.73
CA THR A 450 19.65 -11.92 2.85
C THR A 450 20.53 -13.10 2.41
N GLU A 451 20.09 -13.90 1.43
CA GLU A 451 20.83 -15.07 0.96
C GLU A 451 21.97 -14.70 -0.01
N ALA A 452 21.71 -13.92 -1.06
CA ALA A 452 22.67 -13.58 -2.10
C ALA A 452 23.88 -12.81 -1.55
N ASN A 453 25.10 -13.27 -1.82
CA ASN A 453 26.37 -12.70 -1.38
C ASN A 453 26.76 -11.42 -2.13
N ILE A 454 25.80 -10.52 -2.31
CA ILE A 454 25.94 -9.21 -2.93
C ILE A 454 25.66 -8.15 -1.85
N PRO A 455 26.54 -7.14 -1.67
CA PRO A 455 26.28 -6.04 -0.76
C PRO A 455 24.97 -5.33 -1.06
N LEU A 456 24.20 -4.97 -0.01
CA LEU A 456 22.87 -4.38 -0.19
C LEU A 456 22.90 -3.04 -0.94
N LYS A 457 24.01 -2.29 -0.86
CA LYS A 457 24.26 -1.09 -1.69
C LYS A 457 24.28 -1.32 -3.21
N ASN A 458 24.31 -2.56 -3.67
CA ASN A 458 24.22 -2.93 -5.09
C ASN A 458 22.81 -3.27 -5.55
N TYR A 459 21.83 -3.25 -4.63
CA TYR A 459 20.42 -3.35 -4.99
C TYR A 459 19.81 -1.96 -5.12
N ILE A 460 18.99 -1.78 -6.16
CA ILE A 460 18.13 -0.61 -6.33
C ILE A 460 16.71 -1.07 -6.00
N GLN A 461 16.15 -0.50 -4.95
CA GLN A 461 14.85 -0.85 -4.36
C GLN A 461 14.08 0.42 -3.98
N GLU A 462 12.79 0.30 -3.64
CA GLU A 462 11.86 1.42 -3.43
C GLU A 462 12.38 2.43 -2.39
N ALA A 463 13.08 1.94 -1.36
CA ALA A 463 13.68 2.76 -0.31
C ALA A 463 14.89 3.61 -0.79
N ASN A 464 15.31 3.47 -2.04
CA ASN A 464 16.34 4.31 -2.66
C ASN A 464 15.75 5.52 -3.42
N TYR A 465 14.44 5.75 -3.30
CA TYR A 465 13.73 6.93 -3.80
C TYR A 465 14.09 7.22 -5.26
N ARG A 466 14.79 8.34 -5.49
CA ARG A 466 15.24 8.82 -6.80
C ARG A 466 15.95 7.78 -7.65
N PHE A 467 16.76 6.90 -7.06
CA PHE A 467 17.43 5.83 -7.81
C PHE A 467 16.45 4.80 -8.35
N TYR A 468 15.46 4.44 -7.53
CA TYR A 468 14.39 3.53 -7.91
C TYR A 468 13.52 4.14 -9.00
N ASP A 469 13.05 5.37 -8.81
CA ASP A 469 12.15 6.04 -9.76
C ASP A 469 12.77 6.19 -11.15
N GLN A 470 14.07 6.49 -11.22
CA GLN A 470 14.77 6.61 -12.51
C GLN A 470 15.07 5.27 -13.15
N THR A 471 15.49 4.28 -12.37
CA THR A 471 15.67 2.91 -12.86
C THR A 471 14.34 2.32 -13.34
N MET A 472 13.24 2.69 -12.69
CA MET A 472 11.90 2.29 -13.10
C MET A 472 11.50 2.91 -14.44
N LYS A 473 12.06 4.05 -14.84
CA LYS A 473 11.83 4.70 -16.14
C LYS A 473 12.74 4.13 -17.23
N GLN A 474 14.00 3.88 -16.92
CA GLN A 474 14.99 3.34 -17.86
C GLN A 474 15.89 2.31 -17.17
N PRO A 475 15.44 1.04 -17.04
CA PRO A 475 16.20 0.02 -16.33
C PRO A 475 17.55 -0.25 -17.01
N TRP A 476 17.56 -0.33 -18.36
CA TRP A 476 18.76 -0.63 -19.15
C TRP A 476 19.92 0.33 -18.90
N LEU A 477 19.66 1.56 -18.47
CA LEU A 477 20.69 2.55 -18.18
C LEU A 477 21.35 2.28 -16.82
N PHE A 478 20.54 1.97 -15.80
CA PHE A 478 20.98 2.00 -14.41
C PHE A 478 21.21 0.62 -13.78
N SER A 479 20.62 -0.44 -14.32
CA SER A 479 20.68 -1.78 -13.74
C SER A 479 21.21 -2.80 -14.73
N ARG A 480 22.08 -3.68 -14.25
CA ARG A 480 22.63 -4.80 -15.02
C ARG A 480 21.76 -6.04 -14.89
N TRP A 481 21.13 -6.19 -13.73
CA TRP A 481 20.29 -7.32 -13.37
C TRP A 481 18.90 -6.83 -12.97
N VAL A 482 17.86 -7.55 -13.36
CA VAL A 482 16.49 -7.23 -12.97
C VAL A 482 15.77 -8.49 -12.50
N ILE A 483 15.07 -8.40 -11.39
CA ILE A 483 14.31 -9.52 -10.81
C ILE A 483 12.83 -9.20 -10.85
N MET A 484 12.06 -10.09 -11.47
CA MET A 484 10.60 -9.97 -11.61
C MET A 484 9.91 -11.27 -11.19
N TYR A 485 8.59 -11.24 -11.06
CA TYR A 485 7.77 -12.45 -10.91
C TYR A 485 7.70 -13.28 -12.20
N ASN A 486 7.58 -14.60 -12.07
CA ASN A 486 7.19 -15.51 -13.14
C ASN A 486 5.70 -15.83 -13.04
N LEU A 487 4.96 -15.84 -14.16
CA LEU A 487 3.50 -15.89 -14.19
C LEU A 487 2.87 -17.24 -14.56
N ASN A 488 3.64 -18.28 -14.87
CA ASN A 488 3.11 -19.50 -15.47
C ASN A 488 2.31 -20.42 -14.51
N GLU A 489 1.95 -20.00 -13.29
CA GLU A 489 1.19 -20.83 -12.35
C GLU A 489 -0.05 -20.19 -11.69
N LYS A 490 -1.02 -21.05 -11.38
CA LYS A 490 -2.24 -20.82 -10.57
C LYS A 490 -1.97 -20.37 -9.12
N ARG A 491 -0.70 -20.36 -8.67
CA ARG A 491 -0.29 -20.10 -7.28
C ARG A 491 0.26 -18.69 -7.03
N VAL A 492 0.54 -17.91 -8.07
CA VAL A 492 0.88 -16.49 -7.87
C VAL A 492 -0.39 -15.80 -7.42
N TYR A 493 -0.42 -15.41 -6.14
CA TYR A 493 -1.55 -14.75 -5.54
C TYR A 493 -1.96 -13.56 -6.40
N LYS A 494 -3.27 -13.41 -6.65
CA LYS A 494 -3.85 -12.32 -7.45
C LYS A 494 -3.29 -10.94 -7.07
N TRP A 495 -3.03 -10.73 -5.77
CA TRP A 495 -2.43 -9.50 -5.25
C TRP A 495 -0.98 -9.24 -5.70
N ALA A 496 -0.15 -10.26 -5.95
CA ALA A 496 1.24 -10.07 -6.36
C ALA A 496 1.33 -9.67 -7.84
N LYS A 497 0.45 -10.23 -8.69
CA LYS A 497 0.33 -9.86 -10.12
C LYS A 497 -0.12 -8.41 -10.29
N GLU A 498 -0.97 -7.92 -9.40
CA GLU A 498 -1.55 -6.57 -9.46
C GLU A 498 -0.68 -5.49 -8.78
N ARG A 499 0.46 -5.84 -8.15
CA ARG A 499 1.11 -4.93 -7.19
C ARG A 499 2.65 -4.93 -7.14
N GLU A 500 3.34 -5.79 -7.88
CA GLU A 500 4.80 -5.68 -8.00
C GLU A 500 5.15 -4.70 -9.13
N PRO A 501 5.68 -3.50 -8.83
CA PRO A 501 5.75 -2.43 -9.82
C PRO A 501 6.60 -2.78 -11.04
N ILE A 502 7.76 -3.41 -10.83
CA ILE A 502 8.73 -3.72 -11.90
C ILE A 502 8.09 -4.70 -12.89
N PHE A 503 7.54 -5.79 -12.38
CA PHE A 503 6.78 -6.76 -13.17
C PHE A 503 5.63 -6.07 -13.94
N LEU A 504 4.76 -5.33 -13.25
CA LEU A 504 3.60 -4.66 -13.86
C LEU A 504 3.97 -3.76 -15.04
N LYS A 505 5.13 -3.11 -14.96
CA LYS A 505 5.58 -2.17 -15.99
C LYS A 505 6.34 -2.85 -17.13
N TRP A 506 7.18 -3.84 -16.81
CA TRP A 506 8.21 -4.30 -17.74
C TRP A 506 8.04 -5.75 -18.20
N SER A 507 7.16 -6.55 -17.60
CA SER A 507 7.05 -7.98 -17.94
C SER A 507 6.62 -8.24 -19.38
N GLU A 508 5.72 -7.41 -19.92
CA GLU A 508 5.20 -7.50 -21.30
C GLU A 508 5.84 -6.47 -22.24
N SER A 509 6.88 -5.76 -21.80
CA SER A 509 7.50 -4.70 -22.59
C SER A 509 8.50 -5.26 -23.59
N GLU A 510 8.23 -5.12 -24.89
CA GLU A 510 9.19 -5.49 -25.94
C GLU A 510 10.51 -4.72 -25.79
N LEU A 511 10.43 -3.41 -25.49
CA LEU A 511 11.60 -2.57 -25.21
C LEU A 511 12.47 -3.15 -24.08
N PHE A 512 11.86 -3.69 -23.02
CA PHE A 512 12.63 -4.34 -21.96
C PHE A 512 13.33 -5.60 -22.46
N HIS A 513 12.60 -6.47 -23.19
CA HIS A 513 13.15 -7.72 -23.72
C HIS A 513 14.12 -7.52 -24.89
N GLU A 514 14.17 -6.33 -25.50
CA GLU A 514 15.23 -5.93 -26.42
C GLU A 514 16.59 -5.90 -25.68
N TYR A 515 16.65 -5.18 -24.56
CA TYR A 515 17.87 -4.96 -23.78
C TYR A 515 18.18 -6.05 -22.77
N TYR A 516 17.20 -6.85 -22.35
CA TYR A 516 17.39 -7.87 -21.32
C TYR A 516 17.05 -9.26 -21.83
N GLU A 517 17.75 -10.27 -21.33
CA GLU A 517 17.46 -11.68 -21.55
C GLU A 517 17.22 -12.41 -20.23
N PRO A 518 16.24 -13.34 -20.17
CA PRO A 518 16.04 -14.17 -19.00
C PRO A 518 17.19 -15.18 -18.88
N VAL A 519 17.86 -15.18 -17.73
CA VAL A 519 18.99 -16.08 -17.45
C VAL A 519 18.65 -17.16 -16.42
N LEU A 520 17.57 -16.95 -15.66
CA LEU A 520 16.97 -17.95 -14.78
C LEU A 520 15.46 -17.71 -14.70
N VAL A 521 14.70 -18.79 -14.82
CA VAL A 521 13.24 -18.79 -14.69
C VAL A 521 12.85 -19.96 -13.79
N ASN A 522 12.16 -19.68 -12.69
CA ASN A 522 11.54 -20.69 -11.82
C ASN A 522 10.07 -20.32 -11.56
N ASP A 523 9.33 -21.14 -10.82
CA ASP A 523 7.87 -21.05 -10.73
C ASP A 523 7.36 -19.68 -10.23
N PHE A 524 8.14 -18.95 -9.41
CA PHE A 524 7.79 -17.63 -8.86
C PHE A 524 8.60 -16.47 -9.45
N LYS A 525 9.82 -16.66 -9.95
CA LYS A 525 10.75 -15.56 -10.27
C LYS A 525 11.43 -15.74 -11.62
N ARG A 526 11.66 -14.61 -12.27
CA ARG A 526 12.54 -14.48 -13.43
C ARG A 526 13.68 -13.52 -13.09
N LEU A 527 14.91 -13.97 -13.34
CA LEU A 527 16.09 -13.14 -13.29
C LEU A 527 16.49 -12.81 -14.72
N TYR A 528 16.65 -11.53 -14.98
CA TYR A 528 17.08 -10.98 -16.26
C TYR A 528 18.48 -10.38 -16.13
N LYS A 529 19.26 -10.52 -17.21
CA LYS A 529 20.56 -9.89 -17.38
C LYS A 529 20.53 -9.01 -18.62
N ILE A 530 21.21 -7.88 -18.57
CA ILE A 530 21.35 -6.99 -19.72
C ILE A 530 22.16 -7.65 -20.84
N LYS A 531 21.75 -7.44 -22.10
CA LYS A 531 22.45 -7.87 -23.31
C LYS A 531 23.49 -6.81 -23.67
N ASP A 532 24.75 -7.05 -23.31
CA ASP A 532 25.85 -6.08 -23.55
C ASP A 532 25.95 -5.65 -25.02
N ALA A 533 25.66 -6.53 -25.97
CA ALA A 533 25.66 -6.22 -27.40
C ALA A 533 24.56 -5.22 -27.81
N ALA A 534 23.37 -5.33 -27.23
CA ALA A 534 22.25 -4.41 -27.52
C ALA A 534 22.58 -2.98 -27.05
N ILE A 535 23.21 -2.84 -25.89
CA ILE A 535 23.61 -1.54 -25.35
C ILE A 535 24.77 -0.93 -26.14
N ARG A 536 25.73 -1.75 -26.61
CA ARG A 536 26.80 -1.28 -27.50
C ARG A 536 26.24 -0.74 -28.81
N LYS A 537 25.32 -1.47 -29.42
CA LYS A 537 24.64 -1.05 -30.65
C LYS A 537 23.89 0.27 -30.43
N LEU A 538 23.08 0.37 -29.37
CA LEU A 538 22.38 1.61 -29.02
C LEU A 538 23.35 2.78 -28.82
N ALA A 539 24.46 2.56 -28.12
CA ALA A 539 25.46 3.60 -27.87
C ALA A 539 26.15 4.05 -29.16
N GLU A 540 26.37 3.16 -30.12
CA GLU A 540 26.91 3.50 -31.44
C GLU A 540 25.90 4.29 -32.28
N GLU A 541 24.62 3.91 -32.26
CA GLU A 541 23.54 4.55 -33.02
C GLU A 541 23.22 5.97 -32.51
N GLU A 542 23.17 6.14 -31.19
CA GLU A 542 22.80 7.40 -30.53
C GLU A 542 24.01 8.26 -30.12
N GLY A 543 25.24 7.79 -30.37
CA GLY A 543 26.47 8.50 -30.02
C GLY A 543 26.76 8.56 -28.51
N TYR A 544 26.23 7.63 -27.72
CA TYR A 544 26.48 7.57 -26.28
C TYR A 544 27.89 7.05 -25.96
N ASN A 545 28.50 7.62 -24.93
CA ASN A 545 29.75 7.09 -24.39
C ASN A 545 29.45 5.92 -23.44
N LEU A 546 29.85 4.69 -23.80
CA LEU A 546 29.68 3.49 -22.98
C LEU A 546 30.29 3.64 -21.57
N LEU A 547 31.34 4.45 -21.40
CA LEU A 547 31.94 4.74 -20.09
C LEU A 547 31.02 5.55 -19.17
N GLN A 548 29.93 6.12 -19.69
CA GLN A 548 28.96 6.88 -18.91
C GLN A 548 27.72 6.07 -18.54
N ILE A 549 27.54 4.87 -19.10
CA ILE A 549 26.35 4.02 -18.89
C ILE A 549 26.58 3.07 -17.72
N PRO A 550 25.91 3.25 -16.56
CA PRO A 550 26.18 2.46 -15.35
C PRO A 550 25.94 0.96 -15.48
N SER A 551 24.98 0.51 -16.28
CA SER A 551 24.62 -0.90 -16.44
C SER A 551 25.69 -1.77 -17.11
N VAL A 552 26.58 -1.15 -17.91
CA VAL A 552 27.65 -1.82 -18.66
C VAL A 552 29.06 -1.32 -18.32
N ASN A 553 29.17 -0.34 -17.40
CA ASN A 553 30.47 0.13 -16.90
C ASN A 553 30.70 -0.27 -15.44
N SER A 554 31.56 -1.25 -15.22
CA SER A 554 31.93 -1.74 -13.90
C SER A 554 32.66 -0.73 -13.02
N GLN A 555 33.25 0.32 -13.61
CA GLN A 555 33.94 1.38 -12.88
C GLN A 555 32.96 2.39 -12.24
N LEU A 556 31.73 2.47 -12.74
CA LEU A 556 30.69 3.34 -12.18
C LEU A 556 29.98 2.65 -11.02
N THR A 557 30.58 2.73 -9.84
CA THR A 557 30.03 2.12 -8.61
C THR A 557 29.01 3.00 -7.88
N TRP A 558 29.08 4.32 -8.10
CA TRP A 558 28.16 5.33 -7.60
C TRP A 558 27.95 6.44 -8.64
N TRP A 559 26.74 6.98 -8.69
CA TRP A 559 26.40 8.08 -9.58
C TRP A 559 25.20 8.88 -9.06
N ASP A 560 25.05 10.10 -9.57
CA ASP A 560 23.80 10.86 -9.42
C ASP A 560 22.89 10.61 -10.65
N PRO A 561 21.66 10.08 -10.46
CA PRO A 561 20.82 9.67 -11.58
C PRO A 561 20.45 10.81 -12.54
N GLN A 562 20.06 12.02 -12.08
CA GLN A 562 19.76 13.12 -13.01
C GLN A 562 21.02 13.61 -13.74
N THR A 563 22.17 13.62 -13.06
CA THR A 563 23.42 14.04 -13.70
C THR A 563 23.84 13.06 -14.79
N ILE A 564 23.70 11.74 -14.57
CA ILE A 564 23.96 10.75 -15.62
C ILE A 564 22.93 10.84 -16.74
N TYR A 565 21.65 10.93 -16.40
CA TYR A 565 20.57 11.03 -17.38
C TYR A 565 20.75 12.27 -18.28
N SER A 566 21.05 13.43 -17.70
CA SER A 566 21.31 14.66 -18.45
C SER A 566 22.58 14.57 -19.30
N LYS A 567 23.67 14.00 -18.77
CA LYS A 567 24.92 13.81 -19.54
C LYS A 567 24.75 12.90 -20.75
N ILE A 568 23.93 11.86 -20.63
CA ILE A 568 23.65 10.93 -21.73
C ILE A 568 22.70 11.58 -22.76
N GLN A 569 21.72 12.38 -22.33
CA GLN A 569 20.82 13.12 -23.24
C GLN A 569 21.45 14.34 -23.92
N THR A 570 22.64 14.78 -23.52
CA THR A 570 23.39 15.83 -24.22
C THR A 570 24.57 15.24 -24.99
N PRO A 571 24.42 14.91 -26.29
CA PRO A 571 25.59 14.84 -27.16
C PRO A 571 26.25 16.22 -27.22
N ASP A 572 27.54 16.23 -27.51
CA ASP A 572 28.35 17.43 -27.70
C ASP A 572 27.60 18.47 -28.55
N SER A 573 27.18 19.56 -27.90
CA SER A 573 26.33 20.63 -28.46
C SER A 573 26.97 21.41 -29.62
N SER A 574 28.17 21.03 -30.05
CA SER A 574 28.90 21.64 -31.15
C SER A 574 28.50 21.14 -32.55
N GLN A 575 27.62 20.12 -32.68
CA GLN A 575 27.20 19.61 -34.00
C GLN A 575 25.68 19.53 -34.28
N VAL A 576 24.79 19.82 -33.33
CA VAL A 576 23.32 19.71 -33.56
C VAL A 576 22.62 21.06 -33.74
N ALA A 577 23.38 22.16 -33.89
CA ALA A 577 22.82 23.41 -34.37
C ALA A 577 22.77 23.44 -35.91
N LYS A 578 21.87 22.65 -36.51
CA LYS A 578 21.22 22.88 -37.82
C LYS A 578 20.48 21.64 -38.34
N LYS A 579 19.18 21.56 -38.04
CA LYS A 579 18.06 21.28 -38.98
C LYS A 579 16.87 20.70 -38.22
N GLY A 580 15.72 21.33 -38.40
CA GLY A 580 14.43 20.84 -37.94
C GLY A 580 13.46 22.01 -37.83
N SER A 581 12.88 22.43 -38.96
CA SER A 581 11.72 23.32 -38.95
C SER A 581 10.58 22.67 -38.15
N SER A 582 9.88 23.45 -37.31
CA SER A 582 8.64 23.03 -36.65
C SER A 582 7.73 22.27 -37.63
N PRO A 583 7.17 21.10 -37.25
CA PRO A 583 6.23 20.39 -38.11
C PRO A 583 5.01 21.28 -38.39
N SER A 584 4.64 21.44 -39.66
CA SER A 584 3.42 22.19 -40.00
C SER A 584 2.19 21.36 -39.61
N LYS A 585 1.12 22.01 -39.12
CA LYS A 585 -0.17 21.34 -38.82
C LYS A 585 -0.72 20.52 -40.00
N SER A 586 -0.47 20.96 -41.23
CA SER A 586 -0.78 20.22 -42.46
C SER A 586 -0.04 18.87 -42.55
N GLN A 587 1.27 18.85 -42.25
CA GLN A 587 2.05 17.61 -42.20
C GLN A 587 1.55 16.68 -41.08
N THR A 588 1.25 17.22 -39.89
CA THR A 588 0.72 16.44 -38.77
C THR A 588 -0.62 15.80 -39.12
N ARG A 589 -1.52 16.51 -39.83
CA ARG A 589 -2.80 15.96 -40.29
C ARG A 589 -2.62 14.75 -41.21
N SER A 590 -1.61 14.77 -42.09
CA SER A 590 -1.27 13.61 -42.92
C SER A 590 -0.75 12.43 -42.08
N LYS A 591 0.03 12.71 -41.03
CA LYS A 591 0.61 11.69 -40.14
C LYS A 591 -0.40 11.06 -39.19
N LEU A 592 -1.47 11.77 -38.84
CA LEU A 592 -2.56 11.22 -38.02
C LEU A 592 -3.26 10.03 -38.69
N LYS A 593 -3.34 10.03 -40.02
CA LYS A 593 -3.88 8.88 -40.77
C LYS A 593 -2.93 7.67 -40.69
N THR A 594 -1.63 7.89 -40.87
CA THR A 594 -0.63 6.83 -40.73
C THR A 594 -0.64 6.25 -39.31
N PHE A 595 -0.65 7.11 -38.29
CA PHE A 595 -0.76 6.67 -36.89
C PHE A 595 -2.05 5.90 -36.61
N TYR A 596 -3.18 6.30 -37.20
CA TYR A 596 -4.39 5.51 -37.11
C TYR A 596 -4.20 4.10 -37.70
N GLU A 597 -3.62 3.99 -38.90
CA GLU A 597 -3.39 2.72 -39.59
C GLU A 597 -2.40 1.82 -38.84
N SER A 598 -1.31 2.37 -38.29
CA SER A 598 -0.25 1.61 -37.61
C SER A 598 -0.52 1.33 -36.14
N ASP A 599 -1.14 2.25 -35.41
CA ASP A 599 -1.15 2.23 -33.93
C ASP A 599 -2.53 2.10 -33.31
N LEU A 600 -3.61 2.40 -34.04
CA LEU A 600 -4.98 2.32 -33.52
C LEU A 600 -5.78 1.21 -34.17
N LYS A 601 -5.77 1.12 -35.50
CA LYS A 601 -6.48 0.10 -36.28
C LYS A 601 -6.15 -1.34 -35.89
N PRO A 602 -4.90 -1.71 -35.50
CA PRO A 602 -4.62 -3.08 -35.05
C PRO A 602 -5.40 -3.53 -33.82
N TYR A 603 -5.92 -2.60 -33.01
CA TYR A 603 -6.81 -2.92 -31.90
C TYR A 603 -8.21 -3.33 -32.36
N TYR A 604 -8.57 -3.18 -33.65
CA TYR A 604 -9.88 -3.51 -34.20
C TYR A 604 -9.78 -4.76 -35.09
N LYS A 605 -10.07 -5.91 -34.51
CA LYS A 605 -10.05 -7.19 -35.23
C LYS A 605 -11.47 -7.61 -35.59
N ASP A 606 -11.80 -7.66 -36.88
CA ASP A 606 -13.15 -7.99 -37.37
C ASP A 606 -14.28 -7.13 -36.75
N GLY A 607 -14.02 -5.82 -36.56
CA GLY A 607 -14.99 -4.89 -35.97
C GLY A 607 -15.00 -4.88 -34.43
N PHE A 608 -14.19 -5.74 -33.81
CA PHE A 608 -14.13 -5.91 -32.38
C PHE A 608 -12.87 -5.30 -31.77
N TYR A 609 -13.03 -4.49 -30.74
CA TYR A 609 -11.91 -4.02 -29.93
C TYR A 609 -11.26 -5.19 -29.17
N ILE A 610 -9.95 -5.34 -29.34
CA ILE A 610 -9.12 -6.32 -28.65
C ILE A 610 -8.04 -5.63 -27.82
N ASP A 611 -7.80 -6.11 -26.61
CA ASP A 611 -6.68 -5.72 -25.77
C ASP A 611 -6.02 -6.96 -25.14
N SER A 612 -4.90 -6.75 -24.46
CA SER A 612 -4.18 -7.84 -23.77
C SER A 612 -4.89 -8.36 -22.52
N GLN A 613 -5.89 -7.65 -22.02
CA GLN A 613 -6.68 -8.02 -20.84
C GLN A 613 -7.89 -8.88 -21.19
N HIS A 614 -8.18 -9.04 -22.48
CA HIS A 614 -9.33 -9.75 -23.01
C HIS A 614 -10.66 -9.19 -22.50
N ALA A 615 -10.69 -7.87 -22.29
CA ALA A 615 -11.85 -7.13 -21.83
C ALA A 615 -11.99 -5.84 -22.63
N GLY A 616 -13.22 -5.35 -22.76
CA GLY A 616 -13.48 -4.10 -23.46
C GLY A 616 -14.74 -3.41 -23.00
N ASN A 617 -14.93 -2.21 -23.52
CA ASN A 617 -16.05 -1.35 -23.18
C ASN A 617 -16.67 -0.70 -24.42
N SER A 618 -17.91 -0.21 -24.28
CA SER A 618 -18.60 0.52 -25.36
C SER A 618 -17.85 1.79 -25.76
N GLU A 619 -17.12 2.41 -24.82
CA GLU A 619 -16.25 3.57 -25.05
C GLU A 619 -15.15 3.28 -26.08
N SER A 620 -14.46 2.14 -25.98
CA SER A 620 -13.40 1.79 -26.95
C SER A 620 -13.97 1.56 -28.35
N GLN A 621 -15.19 1.01 -28.43
CA GLN A 621 -15.91 0.85 -29.69
C GLN A 621 -16.37 2.19 -30.27
N SER A 622 -16.82 3.12 -29.43
CA SER A 622 -17.21 4.46 -29.89
C SER A 622 -16.00 5.23 -30.42
N TYR A 623 -14.84 5.10 -29.79
CA TYR A 623 -13.60 5.70 -30.28
C TYR A 623 -13.19 5.15 -31.64
N ALA A 624 -13.34 3.84 -31.83
CA ALA A 624 -13.08 3.18 -33.11
C ALA A 624 -13.98 3.72 -34.24
N LEU A 625 -15.28 3.93 -33.97
CA LEU A 625 -16.21 4.54 -34.93
C LEU A 625 -15.82 5.98 -35.26
N LEU A 626 -15.50 6.80 -34.26
CA LEU A 626 -15.08 8.18 -34.47
C LEU A 626 -13.78 8.27 -35.28
N GLN A 627 -12.78 7.48 -34.93
CA GLN A 627 -11.47 7.47 -35.60
C GLN A 627 -11.57 6.94 -37.03
N SER A 628 -12.30 5.85 -37.26
CA SER A 628 -12.51 5.31 -38.61
C SER A 628 -13.30 6.29 -39.50
N TYR A 629 -14.33 6.96 -38.96
CA TYR A 629 -15.05 8.00 -39.70
C TYR A 629 -14.13 9.18 -40.06
N TRP A 630 -13.42 9.75 -39.09
CA TRP A 630 -12.56 10.92 -39.32
C TRP A 630 -11.34 10.64 -40.20
N THR A 631 -10.91 9.38 -40.31
CA THR A 631 -9.84 8.96 -41.24
C THR A 631 -10.35 8.49 -42.60
N GLY A 632 -11.67 8.39 -42.76
CA GLY A 632 -12.33 7.94 -44.00
C GLY A 632 -12.30 6.42 -44.21
N ASP A 633 -12.01 5.63 -43.18
CA ASP A 633 -11.98 4.16 -43.23
C ASP A 633 -13.40 3.56 -43.08
N LYS A 634 -14.16 3.65 -44.17
CA LYS A 634 -15.55 3.16 -44.21
C LYS A 634 -15.68 1.66 -43.92
N GLU A 635 -14.72 0.85 -44.36
CA GLU A 635 -14.78 -0.60 -44.16
C GLU A 635 -14.64 -0.96 -42.68
N THR A 636 -13.67 -0.36 -41.99
CA THR A 636 -13.49 -0.57 -40.55
C THR A 636 -14.68 -0.02 -39.78
N PHE A 637 -15.21 1.14 -40.18
CA PHE A 637 -16.42 1.72 -39.58
C PHE A 637 -17.60 0.75 -39.66
N ASP A 638 -17.91 0.24 -40.85
CA ASP A 638 -19.07 -0.63 -41.08
C ASP A 638 -18.94 -1.92 -40.25
N LYS A 639 -17.74 -2.51 -40.17
CA LYS A 639 -17.44 -3.70 -39.35
C LYS A 639 -17.60 -3.42 -37.86
N VAL A 640 -17.01 -2.32 -37.37
CA VAL A 640 -17.11 -1.94 -35.95
C VAL A 640 -18.56 -1.67 -35.56
N TRP A 641 -19.32 -1.00 -36.43
CA TRP A 641 -20.72 -0.70 -36.20
C TRP A 641 -21.58 -1.97 -36.12
N GLU A 642 -21.46 -2.85 -37.12
CA GLU A 642 -22.20 -4.10 -37.17
C GLU A 642 -21.93 -4.95 -35.93
N TRP A 643 -20.66 -5.11 -35.57
CA TRP A 643 -20.28 -5.86 -34.38
C TRP A 643 -20.85 -5.24 -33.10
N THR A 644 -20.73 -3.90 -32.96
CA THR A 644 -21.19 -3.18 -31.76
C THR A 644 -22.70 -3.29 -31.58
N ARG A 645 -23.47 -3.15 -32.67
CA ARG A 645 -24.92 -3.36 -32.68
C ARG A 645 -25.30 -4.79 -32.28
N GLU A 646 -24.64 -5.79 -32.84
CA GLU A 646 -25.01 -7.19 -32.62
C GLU A 646 -24.66 -7.70 -31.22
N ASN A 647 -23.55 -7.22 -30.64
CA ASN A 647 -23.00 -7.78 -29.41
C ASN A 647 -23.30 -6.94 -28.18
N LEU A 648 -23.28 -5.60 -28.30
CA LEU A 648 -23.39 -4.70 -27.14
C LEU A 648 -24.78 -4.08 -27.00
N GLN A 649 -25.52 -3.88 -28.10
CA GLN A 649 -26.83 -3.25 -28.02
C GLN A 649 -27.75 -4.03 -27.07
N ARG A 650 -28.40 -3.29 -26.18
CA ARG A 650 -29.27 -3.85 -25.15
C ARG A 650 -30.56 -4.34 -25.79
N LYS A 651 -31.22 -5.27 -25.09
CA LYS A 651 -32.50 -5.83 -25.55
C LYS A 651 -33.71 -4.98 -25.14
N THR A 652 -33.51 -4.06 -24.20
CA THR A 652 -34.56 -3.26 -23.58
C THR A 652 -34.73 -1.88 -24.22
N ASP A 653 -33.71 -1.43 -24.94
CA ASP A 653 -33.52 -0.09 -25.48
C ASP A 653 -32.40 -0.15 -26.53
N HIS A 654 -32.15 0.94 -27.27
CA HIS A 654 -31.14 1.00 -28.32
C HIS A 654 -29.75 1.40 -27.83
N LEU A 655 -29.53 1.46 -26.51
CA LEU A 655 -28.25 1.81 -25.89
C LEU A 655 -27.33 0.58 -25.76
N PHE A 656 -26.07 0.80 -25.40
CA PHE A 656 -25.05 -0.26 -25.45
C PHE A 656 -24.57 -0.68 -24.06
N SER A 657 -24.45 -1.99 -23.85
CA SER A 657 -23.88 -2.56 -22.63
C SER A 657 -22.41 -2.13 -22.51
N TRP A 658 -22.07 -1.47 -21.41
CA TRP A 658 -20.80 -0.75 -21.32
C TRP A 658 -19.59 -1.64 -21.15
N LYS A 659 -19.74 -2.89 -20.67
CA LYS A 659 -18.61 -3.75 -20.34
C LYS A 659 -18.79 -5.20 -20.77
N PHE A 660 -17.80 -5.71 -21.48
CA PHE A 660 -17.75 -7.10 -21.92
C PHE A 660 -16.37 -7.72 -21.71
N ASN A 661 -16.35 -9.05 -21.65
CA ASN A 661 -15.13 -9.84 -21.72
C ASN A 661 -15.20 -10.74 -22.95
N TYR A 662 -14.06 -11.23 -23.43
CA TYR A 662 -14.03 -12.17 -24.54
C TYR A 662 -13.00 -13.27 -24.36
N SER A 663 -13.22 -14.39 -25.04
CA SER A 663 -12.25 -15.49 -25.10
C SER A 663 -11.17 -15.18 -26.14
N PRO A 664 -9.86 -15.22 -25.80
CA PRO A 664 -8.79 -14.97 -26.77
C PRO A 664 -8.79 -15.95 -27.95
N ASP A 665 -9.14 -17.21 -27.69
CA ASP A 665 -9.05 -18.28 -28.70
C ASP A 665 -10.22 -18.25 -29.69
N THR A 666 -11.40 -17.80 -29.23
CA THR A 666 -12.65 -17.88 -30.01
C THR A 666 -13.27 -16.53 -30.31
N LEU A 667 -12.74 -15.45 -29.74
CA LEU A 667 -13.30 -14.08 -29.76
C LEU A 667 -14.78 -14.02 -29.33
N LYS A 668 -15.27 -15.06 -28.63
CA LYS A 668 -16.64 -15.12 -28.15
C LYS A 668 -16.83 -14.14 -27.00
N VAL A 669 -17.81 -13.26 -27.16
CA VAL A 669 -18.07 -12.16 -26.22
C VAL A 669 -19.13 -12.52 -25.19
N GLN A 670 -18.87 -12.10 -23.95
CA GLN A 670 -19.78 -12.20 -22.83
C GLN A 670 -19.95 -10.83 -22.18
N ILE A 671 -21.19 -10.34 -22.17
CA ILE A 671 -21.53 -9.10 -21.46
C ILE A 671 -21.36 -9.33 -19.96
N SER A 672 -20.49 -8.52 -19.35
CA SER A 672 -20.15 -8.59 -17.93
C SER A 672 -20.93 -7.58 -17.09
N ASP A 673 -21.31 -6.44 -17.68
CA ASP A 673 -22.27 -5.49 -17.13
C ASP A 673 -23.15 -4.96 -18.27
N ARG A 674 -24.46 -5.00 -18.04
CA ARG A 674 -25.46 -4.61 -19.03
C ARG A 674 -25.76 -3.12 -19.02
N ASN A 675 -25.39 -2.37 -17.98
CA ASN A 675 -25.66 -0.93 -17.90
C ASN A 675 -25.07 -0.17 -19.10
N SER A 676 -25.61 1.00 -19.42
CA SER A 676 -25.03 1.88 -20.44
C SER A 676 -24.00 2.86 -19.87
N ALA A 677 -23.21 3.47 -20.76
CA ALA A 677 -22.30 4.56 -20.47
C ALA A 677 -22.52 5.67 -21.51
N THR A 678 -22.89 6.85 -21.01
CA THR A 678 -23.48 7.92 -21.83
C THR A 678 -22.50 8.57 -22.79
N ASP A 679 -21.22 8.59 -22.47
CA ASP A 679 -20.18 9.02 -23.40
C ASP A 679 -20.13 8.14 -24.65
N ALA A 680 -20.12 6.82 -24.46
CA ALA A 680 -20.06 5.86 -25.56
C ALA A 680 -21.30 5.95 -26.45
N ASP A 681 -22.49 6.00 -25.85
CA ASP A 681 -23.75 6.06 -26.59
C ASP A 681 -23.87 7.39 -27.36
N THR A 682 -23.43 8.50 -26.77
CA THR A 682 -23.34 9.80 -27.45
C THR A 682 -22.39 9.74 -28.64
N ASP A 683 -21.21 9.17 -28.47
CA ASP A 683 -20.18 9.08 -29.51
C ASP A 683 -20.60 8.17 -30.67
N ILE A 684 -21.24 7.04 -30.38
CA ILE A 684 -21.79 6.12 -31.39
C ILE A 684 -22.86 6.84 -32.22
N ALA A 685 -23.83 7.50 -31.56
CA ALA A 685 -24.89 8.22 -32.26
C ALA A 685 -24.35 9.36 -33.13
N TYR A 686 -23.38 10.12 -32.62
CA TYR A 686 -22.72 11.18 -33.38
C TYR A 686 -21.98 10.63 -34.61
N ALA A 687 -21.19 9.56 -34.43
CA ALA A 687 -20.44 8.93 -35.50
C ALA A 687 -21.36 8.40 -36.61
N LEU A 688 -22.48 7.77 -36.24
CA LEU A 688 -23.48 7.25 -37.19
C LEU A 688 -24.19 8.36 -37.97
N LEU A 689 -24.57 9.47 -37.33
CA LEU A 689 -25.16 10.60 -38.03
C LEU A 689 -24.17 11.19 -39.04
N LYS A 690 -22.93 11.44 -38.60
CA LYS A 690 -21.89 12.02 -39.44
C LYS A 690 -21.51 11.12 -40.62
N ALA A 691 -21.31 9.83 -40.38
CA ALA A 691 -21.10 8.84 -41.43
C ALA A 691 -22.32 8.72 -42.36
N GLY A 692 -23.53 8.79 -41.81
CA GLY A 692 -24.78 8.74 -42.56
C GLY A 692 -24.98 9.92 -43.51
N GLU A 693 -24.65 11.14 -43.08
CA GLU A 693 -24.63 12.34 -43.91
C GLU A 693 -23.58 12.23 -45.02
N ASP A 694 -22.31 11.98 -44.64
CA ASP A 694 -21.17 12.10 -45.55
C ASP A 694 -21.11 10.94 -46.55
N TRP A 695 -21.46 9.72 -46.13
CA TRP A 695 -21.51 8.53 -47.00
C TRP A 695 -22.91 8.24 -47.55
N LYS A 696 -23.89 9.13 -47.32
CA LYS A 696 -25.28 9.04 -47.81
C LYS A 696 -25.96 7.72 -47.41
N ASN A 697 -25.72 7.25 -46.18
CA ASN A 697 -26.28 6.02 -45.64
C ASN A 697 -27.48 6.32 -44.74
N SER A 698 -28.70 6.20 -45.29
CA SER A 698 -29.95 6.45 -44.55
C SER A 698 -30.20 5.47 -43.40
N LYS A 699 -29.60 4.27 -43.43
CA LYS A 699 -29.70 3.28 -42.36
C LYS A 699 -28.97 3.75 -41.10
N HIS A 700 -27.75 4.29 -41.24
CA HIS A 700 -27.01 4.85 -40.10
C HIS A 700 -27.78 6.02 -39.46
N ILE A 701 -28.40 6.89 -40.27
CA ILE A 701 -29.24 7.98 -39.76
C ILE A 701 -30.45 7.44 -38.98
N ALA A 702 -31.13 6.42 -39.52
CA ALA A 702 -32.28 5.82 -38.86
C ALA A 702 -31.90 5.15 -37.53
N GLU A 703 -30.78 4.42 -37.49
CA GLU A 703 -30.26 3.79 -36.28
C GLU A 703 -29.83 4.82 -35.22
N ALA A 704 -29.15 5.90 -35.64
CA ALA A 704 -28.75 6.97 -34.74
C ALA A 704 -29.95 7.67 -34.08
N LYS A 705 -31.04 7.91 -34.82
CA LYS A 705 -32.26 8.52 -34.25
C LYS A 705 -32.86 7.69 -33.12
N LEU A 706 -32.79 6.36 -33.20
CA LEU A 706 -33.27 5.48 -32.14
C LEU A 706 -32.39 5.59 -30.88
N ILE A 707 -31.07 5.62 -31.07
CA ILE A 707 -30.11 5.81 -29.97
C ILE A 707 -30.30 7.18 -29.31
N ILE A 708 -30.42 8.26 -30.09
CA ILE A 708 -30.62 9.63 -29.61
C ILE A 708 -31.88 9.75 -28.76
N LYS A 709 -32.98 9.15 -29.22
CA LYS A 709 -34.22 9.07 -28.46
C LYS A 709 -34.00 8.40 -27.10
N ASP A 710 -33.42 7.20 -27.08
CA ASP A 710 -33.26 6.45 -25.83
C ASP A 710 -32.21 7.09 -24.90
N LEU A 711 -31.20 7.76 -25.45
CA LEU A 711 -30.21 8.55 -24.70
C LEU A 711 -30.91 9.65 -23.91
N TRP A 712 -31.84 10.38 -24.54
CA TRP A 712 -32.60 11.40 -23.82
C TRP A 712 -33.47 10.82 -22.72
N GLU A 713 -34.21 9.73 -23.00
CA GLU A 713 -35.15 9.17 -22.03
C GLU A 713 -34.47 8.49 -20.83
N ILE A 714 -33.30 7.88 -21.04
CA ILE A 714 -32.66 6.99 -20.07
C ILE A 714 -31.40 7.63 -19.45
N GLU A 715 -30.63 8.35 -20.25
CA GLU A 715 -29.31 8.88 -19.87
C GLU A 715 -29.29 10.37 -19.59
N THR A 716 -30.47 11.00 -19.53
CA THR A 716 -30.62 12.34 -19.00
C THR A 716 -31.73 12.37 -17.95
N ALA A 717 -31.61 13.26 -16.97
CA ALA A 717 -32.65 13.44 -15.96
C ALA A 717 -33.00 14.91 -15.80
N SER A 718 -34.29 15.21 -15.79
CA SER A 718 -34.81 16.53 -15.47
C SER A 718 -35.24 16.58 -14.00
N ALA A 719 -34.68 17.51 -13.25
CA ALA A 719 -35.04 17.75 -11.86
C ALA A 719 -34.96 19.24 -11.55
N SER A 720 -35.96 19.76 -10.85
CA SER A 720 -36.01 21.16 -10.44
C SER A 720 -35.82 22.13 -11.63
N GLY A 721 -36.39 21.84 -12.80
CA GLY A 721 -36.31 22.71 -13.98
C GLY A 721 -34.95 22.75 -14.67
N GLN A 722 -34.03 21.83 -14.32
CA GLN A 722 -32.74 21.65 -14.97
C GLN A 722 -32.60 20.21 -15.45
N ARG A 723 -32.14 19.98 -16.68
CA ARG A 723 -31.84 18.64 -17.22
C ARG A 723 -30.34 18.40 -17.28
N ASN A 724 -29.90 17.28 -16.71
CA ASN A 724 -28.49 16.91 -16.64
C ASN A 724 -28.21 15.61 -17.40
N VAL A 725 -27.02 15.53 -17.99
CA VAL A 725 -26.47 14.31 -18.59
C VAL A 725 -25.99 13.39 -17.46
N LEU A 726 -26.50 12.16 -17.44
CA LEU A 726 -26.13 11.16 -16.46
C LEU A 726 -24.86 10.42 -16.88
N ALA A 727 -24.25 9.69 -15.95
CA ALA A 727 -23.11 8.82 -16.27
C ALA A 727 -23.49 7.49 -16.94
N GLY A 728 -24.79 7.23 -17.16
CA GLY A 728 -25.31 6.00 -17.75
C GLY A 728 -26.68 5.63 -17.21
N SER A 729 -27.26 4.53 -17.70
CA SER A 729 -28.60 4.04 -17.31
C SER A 729 -28.79 3.80 -15.81
N TRP A 730 -27.69 3.64 -15.07
CA TRP A 730 -27.66 3.35 -13.64
C TRP A 730 -27.57 4.61 -12.76
N ALA A 731 -27.33 5.77 -13.36
CA ALA A 731 -26.89 6.98 -12.68
C ALA A 731 -28.03 7.93 -12.25
N ASN A 732 -29.28 7.63 -12.65
CA ASN A 732 -30.46 8.31 -12.10
C ASN A 732 -30.85 7.67 -10.76
N LYS A 733 -30.68 8.40 -9.66
CA LYS A 733 -31.11 7.97 -8.31
C LYS A 733 -32.35 8.75 -7.88
N LYS A 734 -33.02 8.25 -6.85
CA LYS A 734 -34.28 8.83 -6.34
C LYS A 734 -34.20 10.35 -6.07
N ASP A 735 -33.11 10.81 -5.44
CA ASP A 735 -32.94 12.20 -5.01
C ASP A 735 -31.73 12.88 -5.65
N SER A 736 -31.04 12.24 -6.61
CA SER A 736 -29.81 12.77 -7.20
C SER A 736 -29.46 12.13 -8.55
N ALA A 737 -28.64 12.82 -9.33
CA ALA A 737 -28.00 12.32 -10.54
C ALA A 737 -26.50 12.15 -10.32
N ILE A 738 -25.95 11.00 -10.73
CA ILE A 738 -24.50 10.79 -10.79
C ILE A 738 -24.00 11.26 -12.15
N LEU A 739 -23.01 12.14 -12.13
CA LEU A 739 -22.47 12.82 -13.30
C LEU A 739 -21.00 12.46 -13.48
N ASN A 740 -20.59 12.32 -14.74
CA ASN A 740 -19.19 12.40 -15.14
C ASN A 740 -19.04 13.61 -16.07
N PRO A 741 -18.32 14.69 -15.66
CA PRO A 741 -18.16 15.88 -16.48
C PRO A 741 -17.59 15.64 -17.88
N SER A 742 -16.85 14.53 -18.11
CA SER A 742 -16.33 14.21 -19.45
C SER A 742 -17.37 13.63 -20.40
N TYR A 743 -18.56 13.29 -19.92
CA TYR A 743 -19.63 12.69 -20.73
C TYR A 743 -20.49 13.76 -21.41
N PHE A 744 -20.47 14.99 -20.89
CA PHE A 744 -21.15 16.13 -21.50
C PHE A 744 -20.50 16.51 -22.84
N SER A 745 -21.22 16.27 -23.93
CA SER A 745 -20.72 16.43 -25.31
C SER A 745 -21.59 17.41 -26.12
N PRO A 746 -21.54 18.72 -25.84
CA PRO A 746 -22.49 19.70 -26.39
C PRO A 746 -22.49 19.76 -27.92
N PHE A 747 -21.35 19.56 -28.58
CA PHE A 747 -21.26 19.51 -30.04
C PHE A 747 -22.13 18.41 -30.66
N ALA A 748 -22.24 17.25 -29.98
CA ALA A 748 -23.07 16.15 -30.44
C ALA A 748 -24.55 16.47 -30.26
N TYR A 749 -24.93 17.07 -29.12
CA TYR A 749 -26.32 17.44 -28.84
C TYR A 749 -26.85 18.51 -29.83
N ARG A 750 -26.00 19.44 -30.28
CA ARG A 750 -26.36 20.39 -31.35
C ARG A 750 -26.65 19.69 -32.67
N LEU A 751 -25.94 18.61 -32.98
CA LEU A 751 -26.25 17.78 -34.14
C LEU A 751 -27.55 17.00 -33.91
N PHE A 752 -27.75 16.43 -32.72
CA PHE A 752 -28.94 15.66 -32.39
C PHE A 752 -30.22 16.50 -32.50
N ALA A 753 -30.19 17.77 -32.09
CA ALA A 753 -31.30 18.71 -32.23
C ALA A 753 -31.82 18.84 -33.67
N LYS A 754 -30.96 18.63 -34.70
CA LYS A 754 -31.38 18.65 -36.10
C LYS A 754 -32.17 17.41 -36.52
N TYR A 755 -31.96 16.29 -35.82
CA TYR A 755 -32.52 14.98 -36.16
C TYR A 755 -33.62 14.52 -35.19
N ASP A 756 -33.77 15.20 -34.06
CA ASP A 756 -34.73 14.92 -33.00
C ASP A 756 -35.33 16.24 -32.44
N ALA A 757 -36.22 16.85 -33.23
CA ALA A 757 -36.85 18.13 -32.89
C ALA A 757 -37.92 18.03 -31.78
N ASP A 758 -38.34 16.81 -31.41
CA ASP A 758 -39.34 16.58 -30.37
C ASP A 758 -38.79 16.81 -28.95
N ARG A 759 -37.46 16.96 -28.81
CA ARG A 759 -36.77 17.06 -27.52
C ARG A 759 -35.90 18.31 -27.45
N ASP A 760 -35.86 18.93 -26.27
CA ASP A 760 -35.19 20.21 -26.05
C ASP A 760 -33.69 20.05 -25.76
N TRP A 761 -32.94 19.62 -26.79
CA TRP A 761 -31.49 19.46 -26.73
C TRP A 761 -30.75 20.78 -26.43
N GLU A 762 -31.31 21.93 -26.83
CA GLU A 762 -30.77 23.25 -26.49
C GLU A 762 -30.80 23.50 -24.98
N SER A 763 -31.92 23.20 -24.31
CA SER A 763 -32.00 23.28 -22.85
C SER A 763 -30.98 22.36 -22.16
N LEU A 764 -30.80 21.12 -22.64
CA LEU A 764 -29.77 20.22 -22.10
C LEU A 764 -28.34 20.79 -22.24
N ILE A 765 -28.04 21.46 -23.36
CA ILE A 765 -26.74 22.12 -23.55
C ILE A 765 -26.57 23.27 -22.57
N ASN A 766 -27.57 24.14 -22.45
CA ASN A 766 -27.54 25.30 -21.57
C ASN A 766 -27.38 24.88 -20.10
N ASP A 767 -28.20 23.92 -19.65
CA ASP A 767 -28.16 23.36 -18.31
C ASP A 767 -26.85 22.59 -18.03
N GLY A 768 -26.34 21.89 -19.04
CA GLY A 768 -25.07 21.18 -18.97
C GLY A 768 -23.89 22.12 -18.76
N TYR A 769 -23.84 23.27 -19.46
CA TYR A 769 -22.83 24.30 -19.19
C TYR A 769 -22.96 24.91 -17.80
N VAL A 770 -24.19 25.11 -17.29
CA VAL A 770 -24.41 25.57 -15.90
C VAL A 770 -23.81 24.56 -14.91
N THR A 771 -24.18 23.29 -15.02
CA THR A 771 -23.63 22.23 -14.17
C THR A 771 -22.12 22.12 -14.30
N LEU A 772 -21.59 22.23 -15.53
CA LEU A 772 -20.16 22.14 -15.76
C LEU A 772 -19.38 23.26 -15.05
N ASN A 773 -19.94 24.48 -15.04
CA ASN A 773 -19.38 25.60 -14.28
C ASN A 773 -19.44 25.36 -12.77
N MET A 774 -20.52 24.76 -12.25
CA MET A 774 -20.66 24.44 -10.83
C MET A 774 -19.64 23.39 -10.38
N VAL A 775 -19.52 22.27 -11.10
CA VAL A 775 -18.57 21.19 -10.76
C VAL A 775 -17.11 21.62 -10.93
N SER A 776 -16.83 22.55 -11.86
CA SER A 776 -15.48 23.07 -12.11
C SER A 776 -15.12 24.28 -11.23
N GLY A 777 -16.10 24.89 -10.56
CA GLY A 777 -15.95 26.12 -9.77
C GLY A 777 -15.85 25.88 -8.25
N ASN A 778 -16.01 26.96 -7.48
CA ASN A 778 -15.73 27.03 -6.04
C ASN A 778 -16.63 26.17 -5.14
N GLU A 779 -17.82 25.75 -5.60
CA GLU A 779 -18.79 25.00 -4.79
C GLU A 779 -18.25 23.68 -4.24
N MET A 780 -17.23 23.10 -4.89
CA MET A 780 -16.58 21.86 -4.48
C MET A 780 -15.19 22.03 -3.84
N ARG A 781 -14.64 23.26 -3.73
CA ARG A 781 -13.17 23.47 -3.67
C ARG A 781 -12.55 23.99 -2.38
N ASN A 782 -13.32 24.21 -1.32
CA ASN A 782 -12.79 24.59 0.01
C ASN A 782 -11.65 25.66 0.02
N GLY A 783 -11.65 26.61 -0.94
CA GLY A 783 -10.71 27.75 -0.98
C GLY A 783 -9.57 27.74 -2.01
N THR A 784 -9.52 26.82 -3.01
CA THR A 784 -8.51 26.87 -4.10
C THR A 784 -8.98 27.63 -5.35
N ASP A 785 -8.11 28.47 -5.95
CA ASP A 785 -8.38 29.25 -7.18
C ASP A 785 -8.26 28.45 -8.49
N ILE A 786 -8.31 27.12 -8.42
CA ILE A 786 -8.18 26.23 -9.59
C ILE A 786 -9.56 26.06 -10.22
N PHE A 787 -9.69 26.10 -11.56
CA PHE A 787 -10.94 25.82 -12.28
C PHE A 787 -10.74 24.61 -13.22
N LEU A 788 -11.02 23.40 -12.72
CA LEU A 788 -10.78 22.12 -13.43
C LEU A 788 -11.83 21.07 -13.03
N PRO A 789 -12.61 20.47 -13.94
CA PRO A 789 -13.67 19.53 -13.56
C PRO A 789 -13.15 18.30 -12.78
N PRO A 790 -13.94 17.70 -11.88
CA PRO A 790 -13.62 16.40 -11.28
C PRO A 790 -13.89 15.25 -12.25
N ASN A 791 -13.38 14.05 -11.96
CA ASN A 791 -13.79 12.84 -12.66
C ASN A 791 -15.27 12.52 -12.43
N TRP A 792 -15.78 12.72 -11.21
CA TRP A 792 -17.15 12.36 -10.84
C TRP A 792 -17.79 13.40 -9.92
N ALA A 793 -19.08 13.66 -10.11
CA ALA A 793 -19.87 14.56 -9.29
C ALA A 793 -21.30 14.02 -9.09
N VAL A 794 -21.98 14.51 -8.07
CA VAL A 794 -23.39 14.21 -7.81
C VAL A 794 -24.18 15.51 -7.82
N PHE A 795 -25.22 15.57 -8.65
CA PHE A 795 -26.17 16.68 -8.66
C PHE A 795 -27.40 16.31 -7.81
N ASN A 796 -27.69 17.13 -6.81
CA ASN A 796 -28.78 16.87 -5.88
C ASN A 796 -30.08 17.54 -6.35
N TYR A 797 -31.13 16.74 -6.54
CA TYR A 797 -32.39 17.22 -7.11
C TYR A 797 -33.13 18.23 -6.23
N LYS A 798 -32.95 18.19 -4.91
CA LYS A 798 -33.70 19.04 -3.97
C LYS A 798 -33.14 20.45 -3.87
N ASN A 799 -31.83 20.58 -3.74
CA ASN A 799 -31.17 21.86 -3.51
C ASN A 799 -30.38 22.37 -4.72
N ARG A 800 -30.35 21.61 -5.82
CA ARG A 800 -29.53 21.88 -7.02
C ARG A 800 -28.04 22.04 -6.72
N GLY A 801 -27.56 21.49 -5.62
CA GLY A 801 -26.16 21.54 -5.23
C GLY A 801 -25.35 20.40 -5.83
N ILE A 802 -24.03 20.61 -5.92
CA ILE A 802 -23.06 19.59 -6.29
C ILE A 802 -22.45 18.97 -5.02
N SER A 803 -22.27 17.66 -5.00
CA SER A 803 -21.50 16.95 -3.99
C SER A 803 -20.55 15.91 -4.59
N THR A 804 -19.59 15.46 -3.80
CA THR A 804 -18.64 14.41 -4.19
C THR A 804 -19.31 13.05 -4.34
N PHE A 805 -18.92 12.30 -5.37
CA PHE A 805 -19.27 10.89 -5.51
C PHE A 805 -18.33 10.01 -4.67
N THR A 806 -18.83 9.31 -3.65
CA THR A 806 -17.99 8.64 -2.64
C THR A 806 -17.53 7.23 -2.98
N ASP A 807 -18.10 6.61 -4.02
CA ASP A 807 -17.82 5.19 -4.33
C ASP A 807 -16.49 4.99 -5.09
N LYS A 808 -15.87 6.08 -5.54
CA LYS A 808 -14.53 6.09 -6.15
C LYS A 808 -13.62 7.07 -5.41
N SER A 809 -12.40 6.64 -5.11
CA SER A 809 -11.44 7.42 -4.32
C SER A 809 -10.85 8.61 -5.08
N ASP A 810 -10.85 8.56 -6.40
CA ASP A 810 -10.35 9.59 -7.32
C ASP A 810 -11.48 10.47 -7.89
N SER A 811 -12.69 10.38 -7.35
CA SER A 811 -13.85 11.14 -7.85
C SER A 811 -13.62 12.64 -7.92
N ILE A 812 -12.91 13.21 -6.93
CA ILE A 812 -12.65 14.66 -6.85
C ILE A 812 -11.43 15.11 -7.67
N ASP A 813 -10.68 14.17 -8.23
CA ASP A 813 -9.46 14.49 -8.96
C ASP A 813 -9.84 14.95 -10.38
N TYR A 814 -9.13 15.96 -10.88
CA TYR A 814 -8.96 16.13 -12.32
C TYR A 814 -7.90 15.13 -12.77
N SER A 815 -8.30 14.04 -13.42
CA SER A 815 -7.36 13.06 -13.99
C SER A 815 -7.95 12.36 -15.23
N TYR A 816 -7.91 11.03 -15.30
CA TYR A 816 -8.15 10.22 -16.50
C TYR A 816 -9.60 10.21 -17.00
N ASP A 817 -10.58 10.71 -16.25
CA ASP A 817 -11.88 11.04 -16.84
C ASP A 817 -11.92 12.50 -17.28
N ALA A 818 -11.65 13.40 -16.33
CA ALA A 818 -11.97 14.83 -16.40
C ALA A 818 -11.25 15.61 -17.51
N PHE A 819 -10.05 15.18 -17.94
CA PHE A 819 -9.32 15.94 -18.97
C PHE A 819 -10.11 16.05 -20.29
N ARG A 820 -10.93 15.03 -20.58
CA ARG A 820 -11.72 14.91 -21.80
C ARG A 820 -12.81 15.96 -21.89
N THR A 821 -13.30 16.48 -20.75
CA THR A 821 -14.26 17.59 -20.71
C THR A 821 -13.80 18.75 -21.57
N PHE A 822 -12.53 19.14 -21.48
CA PHE A 822 -12.03 20.28 -22.26
C PHE A 822 -11.99 19.98 -23.75
N TRP A 823 -11.69 18.74 -24.14
CA TRP A 823 -11.77 18.33 -25.54
C TRP A 823 -13.21 18.36 -26.06
N ARG A 824 -14.18 17.86 -25.28
CA ARG A 824 -15.61 17.90 -25.62
C ARG A 824 -16.12 19.33 -25.83
N VAL A 825 -15.74 20.25 -24.94
CA VAL A 825 -16.11 21.67 -25.03
C VAL A 825 -15.38 22.38 -26.18
N ALA A 826 -14.10 22.07 -26.40
CA ALA A 826 -13.35 22.62 -27.52
C ALA A 826 -13.90 22.16 -28.88
N MET A 827 -14.40 20.92 -28.99
CA MET A 827 -15.13 20.46 -30.17
C MET A 827 -16.41 21.26 -30.43
N ASP A 828 -17.15 21.64 -29.37
CA ASP A 828 -18.32 22.52 -29.52
C ASP A 828 -17.93 23.90 -29.99
N GLN A 829 -16.84 24.46 -29.47
CA GLN A 829 -16.30 25.74 -29.95
C GLN A 829 -15.82 25.67 -31.40
N LEU A 830 -15.21 24.55 -31.82
CA LEU A 830 -14.71 24.35 -33.18
C LEU A 830 -15.85 24.24 -34.19
N LEU A 831 -16.85 23.40 -33.90
CA LEU A 831 -17.93 23.09 -34.83
C LEU A 831 -19.07 24.10 -34.78
N TYR A 832 -19.32 24.69 -33.61
CA TYR A 832 -20.42 25.61 -33.33
C TYR A 832 -19.94 26.78 -32.44
N PRO A 833 -19.11 27.71 -32.96
CA PRO A 833 -18.52 28.78 -32.16
C PRO A 833 -19.55 29.52 -31.30
N ASN A 834 -19.34 29.54 -29.98
CA ASN A 834 -20.30 30.13 -29.04
C ASN A 834 -19.64 30.65 -27.76
N ASN A 835 -20.31 31.58 -27.08
CA ASN A 835 -19.74 32.22 -25.89
C ASN A 835 -19.69 31.30 -24.67
N GLN A 836 -20.52 30.25 -24.60
CA GLN A 836 -20.55 29.33 -23.46
C GLN A 836 -19.30 28.44 -23.46
N ALA A 837 -18.99 27.83 -24.60
CA ALA A 837 -17.83 26.97 -24.79
C ALA A 837 -16.53 27.76 -24.58
N LYS A 838 -16.38 28.88 -25.29
CA LYS A 838 -15.22 29.78 -25.16
C LYS A 838 -15.05 30.28 -23.72
N GLY A 839 -16.12 30.78 -23.11
CA GLY A 839 -16.09 31.30 -21.74
C GLY A 839 -15.81 30.24 -20.67
N TYR A 840 -16.16 28.97 -20.90
CA TYR A 840 -15.77 27.88 -20.01
C TYR A 840 -14.27 27.56 -20.11
N LEU A 841 -13.74 27.48 -21.34
CA LEU A 841 -12.33 27.17 -21.59
C LEU A 841 -11.39 28.27 -21.07
N GLU A 842 -11.75 29.55 -21.22
CA GLU A 842 -10.97 30.68 -20.72
C GLU A 842 -10.78 30.68 -19.19
N LYS A 843 -11.70 30.06 -18.44
CA LYS A 843 -11.58 29.95 -16.97
C LYS A 843 -10.48 28.97 -16.55
N ALA A 844 -10.11 28.00 -17.38
CA ALA A 844 -9.04 27.04 -17.12
C ALA A 844 -7.63 27.64 -17.31
N SER A 845 -7.41 28.87 -16.81
CA SER A 845 -6.17 29.65 -16.94
C SER A 845 -4.94 29.00 -16.29
N ILE A 846 -5.14 27.96 -15.47
CA ILE A 846 -4.05 27.22 -14.82
C ILE A 846 -3.08 26.63 -15.83
N PHE A 847 -3.56 26.11 -16.97
CA PHE A 847 -2.68 25.50 -17.97
C PHE A 847 -1.71 26.53 -18.55
N LYS A 848 -2.19 27.73 -18.92
CA LYS A 848 -1.31 28.82 -19.34
C LYS A 848 -0.26 29.13 -18.28
N LYS A 849 -0.69 29.34 -17.03
CA LYS A 849 0.19 29.69 -15.91
C LYS A 849 1.27 28.63 -15.67
N GLU A 850 0.92 27.35 -15.73
CA GLU A 850 1.86 26.25 -15.55
C GLU A 850 2.82 26.09 -16.71
N TRP A 851 2.36 26.30 -17.94
CA TRP A 851 3.24 26.29 -19.09
C TRP A 851 4.27 27.42 -19.04
N GLU A 852 3.82 28.65 -18.77
CA GLU A 852 4.71 29.80 -18.67
C GLU A 852 5.73 29.66 -17.54
N LYS A 853 5.32 29.07 -16.41
CA LYS A 853 6.17 28.91 -15.23
C LYS A 853 7.12 27.73 -15.30
N ASN A 854 6.61 26.55 -15.69
CA ASN A 854 7.30 25.27 -15.53
C ASN A 854 7.53 24.55 -16.87
N LYS A 855 6.95 25.04 -17.97
CA LYS A 855 6.90 24.37 -19.28
C LYS A 855 6.37 22.93 -19.19
N GLN A 856 5.51 22.63 -18.22
CA GLN A 856 4.91 21.31 -18.03
C GLN A 856 3.50 21.45 -17.43
N PHE A 857 2.67 20.44 -17.64
CA PHE A 857 1.37 20.30 -16.98
C PHE A 857 1.40 19.13 -16.01
N CYS A 858 0.50 19.15 -15.03
CA CYS A 858 0.32 18.04 -14.13
C CYS A 858 -0.76 17.08 -14.66
N THR A 859 -0.61 15.78 -14.38
CA THR A 859 -1.55 14.71 -14.74
C THR A 859 -2.78 14.71 -13.83
N ILE A 860 -2.55 14.97 -12.54
CA ILE A 860 -3.56 14.86 -11.49
C ILE A 860 -3.56 16.16 -10.69
N TYR A 861 -4.73 16.78 -10.58
CA TYR A 861 -4.99 17.88 -9.66
C TYR A 861 -6.12 17.48 -8.72
N ARG A 862 -5.97 17.79 -7.44
CA ARG A 862 -7.00 17.55 -6.42
C ARG A 862 -7.42 18.88 -5.79
N PHE A 863 -8.69 18.98 -5.41
CA PHE A 863 -9.27 20.23 -4.93
C PHE A 863 -8.73 20.72 -3.59
N ASP A 864 -8.30 19.82 -2.70
CA ASP A 864 -7.74 20.14 -1.38
C ASP A 864 -6.21 20.27 -1.37
N GLU A 865 -5.52 19.65 -2.33
CA GLU A 865 -4.05 19.55 -2.36
C GLU A 865 -3.39 20.28 -3.54
N GLY A 866 -4.14 20.64 -4.59
CA GLY A 866 -3.59 21.23 -5.82
C GLY A 866 -2.99 20.18 -6.75
N ALA A 867 -1.83 20.45 -7.35
CA ALA A 867 -1.15 19.48 -8.23
C ALA A 867 -0.61 18.28 -7.43
N VAL A 868 -1.03 17.06 -7.80
CA VAL A 868 -0.69 15.80 -7.10
C VAL A 868 0.37 14.99 -7.84
N SER A 869 0.25 14.89 -9.18
CA SER A 869 1.20 14.18 -10.03
C SER A 869 1.44 14.98 -11.30
N CYS A 870 2.71 15.15 -11.69
CA CYS A 870 3.08 15.85 -12.91
C CYS A 870 3.92 14.99 -13.86
N GLU A 871 3.68 13.68 -13.83
CA GLU A 871 4.29 12.77 -14.79
C GLU A 871 3.68 12.97 -16.19
N PHE A 872 4.48 12.80 -17.23
CA PHE A 872 3.97 12.92 -18.57
C PHE A 872 3.02 11.76 -18.91
N THR A 873 1.83 12.09 -19.41
CA THR A 873 0.86 11.10 -19.89
C THR A 873 0.20 11.60 -21.16
N ALA A 874 0.31 10.79 -22.21
CA ALA A 874 -0.13 11.15 -23.56
C ALA A 874 -1.62 11.58 -23.62
N SER A 875 -2.51 10.88 -22.91
CA SER A 875 -3.95 11.21 -22.91
C SER A 875 -4.28 12.49 -22.17
N THR A 876 -3.73 12.71 -20.97
CA THR A 876 -4.16 13.82 -20.10
C THR A 876 -3.72 15.18 -20.65
N LEU A 877 -2.71 15.21 -21.52
CA LEU A 877 -2.31 16.41 -22.26
C LEU A 877 -3.38 16.93 -23.22
N THR A 878 -4.31 16.07 -23.64
CA THR A 878 -5.41 16.48 -24.51
C THR A 878 -6.29 17.54 -23.86
N GLY A 879 -6.40 17.56 -22.53
CA GLY A 879 -7.10 18.61 -21.80
C GLY A 879 -6.44 19.98 -21.96
N PRO A 880 -5.19 20.17 -21.48
CA PRO A 880 -4.42 21.40 -21.70
C PRO A 880 -4.34 21.80 -23.18
N LEU A 881 -4.08 20.86 -24.08
CA LEU A 881 -3.97 21.15 -25.51
C LEU A 881 -5.30 21.68 -26.07
N ALA A 882 -6.44 21.11 -25.68
CA ALA A 882 -7.76 21.58 -26.10
C ALA A 882 -8.04 23.02 -25.63
N VAL A 883 -7.69 23.35 -24.39
CA VAL A 883 -7.83 24.71 -23.84
C VAL A 883 -6.92 25.68 -24.58
N LEU A 884 -5.64 25.35 -24.69
CA LEU A 884 -4.61 26.23 -25.24
C LEU A 884 -4.76 26.44 -26.75
N SER A 885 -5.27 25.45 -27.49
CA SER A 885 -5.52 25.61 -28.94
C SER A 885 -6.50 26.74 -29.25
N ILE A 886 -7.38 27.07 -28.31
CA ILE A 886 -8.37 28.16 -28.44
C ILE A 886 -7.88 29.42 -27.74
N THR A 887 -7.38 29.30 -26.52
CA THR A 887 -7.08 30.45 -25.66
C THR A 887 -5.68 31.03 -25.91
N GLU A 888 -4.70 30.19 -26.24
CA GLU A 888 -3.29 30.56 -26.39
C GLU A 888 -2.62 29.75 -27.52
N PRO A 889 -2.99 29.96 -28.80
CA PRO A 889 -2.56 29.07 -29.90
C PRO A 889 -1.05 28.92 -30.04
N ARG A 890 -0.28 29.99 -29.77
CA ARG A 890 1.19 29.93 -29.77
C ARG A 890 1.76 28.98 -28.72
N ILE A 891 1.16 28.98 -27.52
CA ILE A 891 1.55 28.06 -26.45
C ILE A 891 1.16 26.63 -26.84
N ALA A 892 0.00 26.42 -27.47
CA ALA A 892 -0.40 25.11 -27.95
C ALA A 892 0.61 24.53 -28.96
N ASP A 893 1.14 25.37 -29.86
CA ASP A 893 2.19 24.97 -30.80
C ASP A 893 3.49 24.57 -30.08
N GLU A 894 3.92 25.34 -29.06
CA GLU A 894 5.06 24.97 -28.20
C GLU A 894 4.84 23.64 -27.47
N VAL A 895 3.61 23.38 -26.99
CA VAL A 895 3.25 22.13 -26.32
C VAL A 895 3.40 20.95 -27.26
N VAL A 896 2.88 21.09 -28.49
CA VAL A 896 2.97 20.05 -29.52
C VAL A 896 4.42 19.78 -29.90
N GLU A 897 5.22 20.82 -30.08
CA GLU A 897 6.66 20.69 -30.38
C GLU A 897 7.40 19.95 -29.26
N LYS A 898 7.14 20.32 -28.00
CA LYS A 898 7.82 19.72 -26.85
C LYS A 898 7.41 18.27 -26.61
N TYR A 899 6.12 17.99 -26.68
CA TYR A 899 5.54 16.78 -26.10
C TYR A 899 4.96 15.81 -27.11
N LEU A 900 4.67 16.25 -28.34
CA LEU A 900 3.87 15.48 -29.27
C LEU A 900 4.53 15.18 -30.63
N LEU A 901 5.53 15.96 -31.06
CA LEU A 901 6.18 15.81 -32.38
C LEU A 901 7.71 15.99 -32.35
N SER A 902 8.41 15.36 -31.41
CA SER A 902 9.89 15.41 -31.39
C SER A 902 10.47 14.78 -32.67
N GLY A 903 11.20 15.55 -33.47
CA GLY A 903 11.80 15.05 -34.71
C GLY A 903 10.84 14.93 -35.90
N GLY A 904 9.58 15.35 -35.74
CA GLY A 904 8.60 15.43 -36.81
C GLY A 904 7.63 14.25 -36.90
N ASP A 905 7.85 13.13 -36.21
CA ASP A 905 6.95 11.95 -36.22
C ASP A 905 6.15 11.79 -34.92
N ILE A 906 4.95 11.20 -35.04
CA ILE A 906 4.15 10.81 -33.87
C ILE A 906 4.78 9.53 -33.30
N THR A 907 5.54 9.66 -32.22
CA THR A 907 6.24 8.54 -31.57
C THR A 907 5.72 8.38 -30.14
N LEU A 908 4.85 7.39 -29.94
CA LEU A 908 4.49 6.91 -28.61
C LEU A 908 5.16 5.53 -28.43
N PRO A 909 5.64 5.18 -27.22
CA PRO A 909 6.12 3.82 -26.96
C PRO A 909 5.06 2.80 -27.38
N GLU A 910 5.46 1.69 -28.01
CA GLU A 910 4.51 0.66 -28.48
C GLU A 910 3.61 0.15 -27.35
N SER A 911 4.16 0.06 -26.13
CA SER A 911 3.48 -0.32 -24.89
C SER A 911 2.42 0.67 -24.39
N THR A 912 2.24 1.81 -25.07
CA THR A 912 1.21 2.80 -24.72
C THR A 912 -0.17 2.20 -24.97
N SER A 913 -1.02 2.22 -23.95
CA SER A 913 -2.36 1.62 -24.06
C SER A 913 -3.19 2.28 -25.17
N PHE A 914 -4.12 1.52 -25.72
CA PHE A 914 -5.10 2.01 -26.69
C PHE A 914 -5.79 3.30 -26.23
N TYR A 915 -6.17 3.38 -24.95
CA TYR A 915 -6.78 4.55 -24.36
C TYR A 915 -5.88 5.80 -24.48
N HIS A 916 -4.60 5.66 -24.14
CA HIS A 916 -3.63 6.74 -24.24
C HIS A 916 -3.36 7.14 -25.69
N LYS A 917 -3.18 6.16 -26.59
CA LYS A 917 -3.00 6.40 -28.02
C LYS A 917 -4.22 7.12 -28.64
N SER A 918 -5.44 6.72 -28.27
CA SER A 918 -6.68 7.29 -28.77
C SER A 918 -6.85 8.75 -28.35
N TRP A 919 -6.69 9.05 -27.06
CA TRP A 919 -6.86 10.42 -26.58
C TRP A 919 -5.76 11.35 -27.06
N TYR A 920 -4.55 10.83 -27.23
CA TYR A 920 -3.46 11.56 -27.87
C TYR A 920 -3.80 11.90 -29.33
N TRP A 921 -4.32 10.94 -30.09
CA TRP A 921 -4.77 11.15 -31.46
C TRP A 921 -5.92 12.19 -31.53
N PHE A 922 -6.91 12.11 -30.64
CA PHE A 922 -8.00 13.09 -30.58
C PHE A 922 -7.50 14.50 -30.23
N GLY A 923 -6.52 14.63 -29.34
CA GLY A 923 -5.91 15.91 -28.99
C GLY A 923 -5.18 16.55 -30.17
N LEU A 924 -4.37 15.77 -30.88
CA LEU A 924 -3.66 16.23 -32.08
C LEU A 924 -4.63 16.56 -33.22
N MET A 925 -5.65 15.73 -33.44
CA MET A 925 -6.70 15.99 -34.43
C MET A 925 -7.34 17.34 -34.17
N LEU A 926 -7.75 17.60 -32.92
CA LEU A 926 -8.33 18.87 -32.50
C LEU A 926 -7.37 20.05 -32.75
N TRP A 927 -6.11 19.96 -32.30
CA TRP A 927 -5.11 21.02 -32.50
C TRP A 927 -4.87 21.32 -33.99
N THR A 928 -4.78 20.29 -34.85
CA THR A 928 -4.62 20.48 -36.30
C THR A 928 -5.85 21.09 -36.97
N ALA A 929 -7.02 21.04 -36.33
CA ALA A 929 -8.26 21.60 -36.86
C ALA A 929 -8.41 23.11 -36.58
N PHE A 930 -7.72 23.65 -35.56
CA PHE A 930 -7.69 25.08 -35.23
C PHE A 930 -6.69 25.89 -36.07
N ASP A 931 -6.64 25.68 -37.38
CA ASP A 931 -5.97 26.60 -38.30
C ASP A 931 -6.95 27.65 -38.81
N ASN A 932 -6.48 28.92 -38.82
CA ASN A 932 -7.21 30.13 -39.20
C ASN A 932 -7.93 30.03 -40.55
#